data_AF-A0AAN6WR19-F1
#
_entry.id   AF-A0AAN6WR19-F1
#
_cell.length_a   1.000
_cell.length_b   1.000
_cell.length_c   1.000
_cell.angle_alpha   90.00
_cell.angle_beta   90.00
_cell.angle_gamma   90.00
#
_symmetry.space_group_name_H-M   'P 1'
#
loop_
_entity.id
_entity.type
_entity.pdbx_description
1 polymer ?
#
loop_
_entity_poly.entity_id
_entity_poly.type
_entity_poly.pdbx_seq_one_letter_code
_entity_poly.pdbx_strand_id
1 'polypeptide(L)'
;MSGQRFETLQLHAGQEPDPTTNARAVPIYASTSFVFNDSAHGARLFGLKEFGNIYSRIMNPTVDVFEKRIAALEGGVAAVAASSGQAAQFMAIAALAHSGDNIISTSNLYGGTYNQFKVLFSRFGITTKFVNGDKPEDFAAAIDDKTKAVYIESIGNPRYNVPDFEAIVKVAHEHGVPVVVDNTFGAGGYFVNPIEHGADIVVHSATKWIGGHGTTIAGVVIDSGKFDWGANAKRFPQMVEPSEGYHGLKFWETFGPITFAIRVRVEILRDLGACLNPFGAQQLLIGLETLSLRAERHASNALTLARYLEASPYVSWVSYPGLESHPSHENAKKYLKRGFGGVLSFGVKGGGAAGSQIVDSFKLISNLANVGDSKTLAIHPWTTTHEQLTDEEKISSGVTEDLIRISVGTEHIEDIMKLSHLLLPSLLGLSSASSSSESTSLTFIIPSTPSLPNPSLLSSSTRATLSSRGKFFEAPISSSNSFVFHNVSRGSYLADFYSVSHAFIPLRVDVYFSPKAPLPGAVSDDDEVAVQNVKQQGTETHVKAWETFRGNDWGNKGEECPIGTDETTGQIKIVVKVAGQKGYFLERSKFSIMSIFKNPIILLSLVSMGLFFGMPKLIENMDPEMRAEWEERQKENPMNALMGAASGQGQAGNPMGNFDMAAFLAGTNKKDEPSSSSGSGSGSGSGSGSGAGNGGGKKRR
;
A
#
# COMPACT_ATOMS: atom_id res chain seq x y z
N MET A 1 3.15 20.00 28.64
CA MET A 1 3.00 18.72 29.38
C MET A 1 4.36 18.04 29.68
N SER A 2 5.47 18.78 29.77
CA SER A 2 6.78 18.20 30.09
C SER A 2 6.76 17.58 31.49
N GLY A 3 6.92 16.27 31.59
CA GLY A 3 6.91 15.51 32.86
C GLY A 3 5.85 14.41 32.96
N GLN A 4 4.92 14.30 32.00
CA GLN A 4 3.98 13.18 31.93
C GLN A 4 4.61 11.92 31.32
N ARG A 5 4.08 10.74 31.68
CA ARG A 5 4.51 9.43 31.13
C ARG A 5 3.96 9.20 29.73
N PHE A 6 4.57 8.28 28.98
CA PHE A 6 4.27 7.97 27.58
C PHE A 6 2.78 7.72 27.32
N GLU A 7 2.13 6.90 28.15
CA GLU A 7 0.71 6.50 27.98
C GLU A 7 -0.24 7.69 28.16
N THR A 8 0.14 8.67 28.97
CA THR A 8 -0.62 9.91 29.12
C THR A 8 -0.37 10.85 27.95
N LEU A 9 0.89 10.98 27.51
CA LEU A 9 1.25 11.81 26.36
C LEU A 9 0.59 11.33 25.07
N GLN A 10 0.49 10.02 24.83
CA GLN A 10 -0.11 9.48 23.60
C GLN A 10 -1.61 9.79 23.48
N LEU A 11 -2.26 10.13 24.60
CA LEU A 11 -3.68 10.51 24.64
C LEU A 11 -3.89 12.02 24.60
N HIS A 12 -2.98 12.80 25.20
CA HIS A 12 -3.23 14.20 25.51
C HIS A 12 -2.31 15.19 24.82
N ALA A 13 -1.07 14.81 24.49
CA ALA A 13 -0.11 15.76 23.94
C ALA A 13 -0.63 16.35 22.62
N GLY A 14 -0.45 17.67 22.46
CA GLY A 14 -0.88 18.43 21.30
C GLY A 14 -2.37 18.75 21.21
N GLN A 15 -3.21 18.25 22.13
CA GLN A 15 -4.66 18.39 22.06
C GLN A 15 -5.24 19.07 23.30
N GLU A 16 -6.04 20.10 23.06
CA GLU A 16 -6.99 20.65 24.02
C GLU A 16 -8.41 20.49 23.46
N PRO A 17 -9.47 20.47 24.30
CA PRO A 17 -10.85 20.51 23.81
C PRO A 17 -11.07 21.68 22.86
N ASP A 18 -11.81 21.45 21.77
CA ASP A 18 -12.11 22.51 20.79
C ASP A 18 -12.81 23.69 21.49
N PRO A 19 -12.27 24.92 21.44
CA PRO A 19 -12.79 26.03 22.22
C PRO A 19 -14.14 26.57 21.72
N THR A 20 -14.54 26.22 20.50
CA THR A 20 -15.80 26.70 19.90
C THR A 20 -16.97 25.80 20.27
N THR A 21 -16.73 24.48 20.34
CA THR A 21 -17.75 23.44 20.45
C THR A 21 -17.61 22.59 21.71
N ASN A 22 -16.50 22.71 22.43
CA ASN A 22 -16.07 21.81 23.52
C ASN A 22 -15.95 20.34 23.09
N ALA A 23 -15.77 20.07 21.79
CA ALA A 23 -15.53 18.71 21.32
C ALA A 23 -14.25 18.16 21.96
N ARG A 24 -14.37 17.00 22.62
CA ARG A 24 -13.22 16.35 23.25
C ARG A 24 -12.32 15.70 22.23
N ALA A 25 -12.88 15.01 21.23
CA ALA A 25 -12.10 14.40 20.16
C ALA A 25 -11.54 15.47 19.21
N VAL A 26 -10.40 15.19 18.58
CA VAL A 26 -9.79 16.11 17.60
C VAL A 26 -10.74 16.26 16.40
N PRO A 27 -11.15 17.48 16.03
CA PRO A 27 -11.94 17.69 14.83
C PRO A 27 -11.13 17.40 13.56
N ILE A 28 -11.80 16.94 12.50
CA ILE A 28 -11.20 16.78 11.17
C ILE A 28 -11.40 18.08 10.40
N TYR A 29 -10.35 18.89 10.27
CA TYR A 29 -10.36 20.10 9.47
C TYR A 29 -10.10 19.76 8.00
N ALA A 30 -11.13 19.22 7.33
CA ALA A 30 -11.13 18.92 5.90
C ALA A 30 -11.24 20.21 5.03
N SER A 31 -10.36 21.17 5.29
CA SER A 31 -10.26 22.44 4.55
C SER A 31 -8.92 22.53 3.84
N THR A 32 -8.87 23.25 2.73
CA THR A 32 -7.62 23.62 2.06
C THR A 32 -7.05 24.92 2.60
N SER A 33 -7.91 25.88 2.96
CA SER A 33 -7.55 27.28 3.19
C SER A 33 -8.19 27.80 4.48
N PHE A 34 -7.59 28.83 5.06
CA PHE A 34 -8.06 29.44 6.31
C PHE A 34 -8.20 30.96 6.14
N VAL A 35 -9.29 31.51 6.67
CA VAL A 35 -9.62 32.94 6.55
C VAL A 35 -8.67 33.77 7.42
N PHE A 36 -8.14 34.87 6.88
CA PHE A 36 -7.39 35.84 7.66
C PHE A 36 -8.31 36.85 8.34
N ASN A 37 -7.95 37.29 9.55
CA ASN A 37 -8.67 38.35 10.26
C ASN A 37 -8.69 39.66 9.46
N ASP A 38 -7.56 40.00 8.85
CA ASP A 38 -7.37 41.14 7.95
C ASP A 38 -6.13 40.93 7.06
N SER A 39 -5.85 41.87 6.15
CA SER A 39 -4.69 41.79 5.25
C SER A 39 -3.34 41.85 5.99
N ALA A 40 -3.27 42.55 7.14
CA ALA A 40 -2.06 42.66 7.92
C ALA A 40 -1.75 41.34 8.67
N HIS A 41 -2.77 40.63 9.16
CA HIS A 41 -2.64 39.28 9.70
C HIS A 41 -2.09 38.33 8.64
N GLY A 42 -2.66 38.32 7.42
CA GLY A 42 -2.12 37.54 6.31
C GLY A 42 -0.64 37.84 6.04
N ALA A 43 -0.26 39.11 5.97
CA ALA A 43 1.13 39.51 5.76
C ALA A 43 2.09 39.05 6.88
N ARG A 44 1.66 39.06 8.15
CA ARG A 44 2.46 38.55 9.27
C ARG A 44 2.65 37.04 9.21
N LEU A 45 1.61 36.28 8.82
CA LEU A 45 1.71 34.83 8.64
C LEU A 45 2.69 34.46 7.52
N PHE A 46 2.58 35.08 6.34
CA PHE A 46 3.50 34.82 5.22
C PHE A 46 4.94 35.27 5.52
N GLY A 47 5.11 36.34 6.29
CA GLY A 47 6.42 36.80 6.75
C GLY A 47 7.00 36.02 7.92
N LEU A 48 6.34 34.94 8.38
CA LEU A 48 6.72 34.14 9.55
C LEU A 48 6.89 34.98 10.84
N LYS A 49 6.20 36.12 10.93
CA LYS A 49 6.17 37.00 12.11
C LYS A 49 5.12 36.56 13.14
N GLU A 50 4.19 35.72 12.71
CA GLU A 50 3.12 35.16 13.51
C GLU A 50 2.88 33.71 13.03
N PHE A 51 2.70 32.77 13.96
CA PHE A 51 2.33 31.41 13.62
C PHE A 51 0.83 31.30 13.43
N GLY A 52 0.39 30.59 12.40
CA GLY A 52 -1.02 30.39 12.13
C GLY A 52 -1.26 29.59 10.87
N ASN A 53 -2.53 29.25 10.63
CA ASN A 53 -2.92 28.47 9.48
C ASN A 53 -3.11 29.39 8.26
N ILE A 54 -2.47 29.02 7.16
CA ILE A 54 -2.61 29.69 5.85
C ILE A 54 -3.30 28.73 4.88
N TYR A 55 -2.66 27.57 4.67
CA TYR A 55 -3.07 26.57 3.71
C TYR A 55 -2.63 25.17 4.18
N SER A 56 -3.50 24.17 4.02
CA SER A 56 -3.31 22.81 4.56
C SER A 56 -2.10 22.07 4.01
N ARG A 57 -1.56 22.49 2.85
CA ARG A 57 -0.30 21.94 2.30
C ARG A 57 0.89 22.13 3.25
N ILE A 58 0.89 23.17 4.09
CA ILE A 58 1.99 23.47 5.01
C ILE A 58 1.63 23.33 6.48
N MET A 59 0.36 23.54 6.84
CA MET A 59 -0.14 23.40 8.21
C MET A 59 -1.67 23.21 8.21
N ASN A 60 -2.15 22.23 8.96
CA ASN A 60 -3.56 21.94 9.16
C ASN A 60 -3.78 21.61 10.65
N PRO A 61 -4.84 22.10 11.32
CA PRO A 61 -5.01 21.89 12.76
C PRO A 61 -5.11 20.43 13.18
N THR A 62 -5.73 19.55 12.39
CA THR A 62 -5.76 18.10 12.70
C THR A 62 -4.37 17.48 12.60
N VAL A 63 -3.59 17.89 11.59
CA VAL A 63 -2.21 17.42 11.39
C VAL A 63 -1.28 17.96 12.48
N ASP A 64 -1.48 19.21 12.92
CA ASP A 64 -0.69 19.85 13.99
C ASP A 64 -0.82 19.11 15.33
N VAL A 65 -2.02 18.62 15.68
CA VAL A 65 -2.19 17.76 16.87
C VAL A 65 -1.36 16.49 16.75
N PHE A 66 -1.38 15.84 15.57
CA PHE A 66 -0.57 14.64 15.31
C PHE A 66 0.94 14.93 15.43
N GLU A 67 1.42 16.01 14.82
CA GLU A 67 2.82 16.44 14.85
C GLU A 67 3.27 16.74 16.29
N LYS A 68 2.50 17.54 17.04
CA LYS A 68 2.82 17.85 18.44
C LYS A 68 2.82 16.61 19.33
N ARG A 69 1.89 15.69 19.10
CA ARG A 69 1.79 14.45 19.88
C ARG A 69 3.00 13.56 19.66
N ILE A 70 3.36 13.30 18.40
CA ILE A 70 4.50 12.42 18.11
C ILE A 70 5.84 13.06 18.49
N ALA A 71 5.98 14.38 18.35
CA ALA A 71 7.14 15.09 18.88
C ALA A 71 7.28 14.90 20.40
N ALA A 72 6.18 15.00 21.15
CA ALA A 72 6.20 14.77 22.60
C ALA A 72 6.55 13.33 22.98
N LEU A 73 6.10 12.33 22.20
CA LEU A 73 6.41 10.91 22.46
C LEU A 73 7.88 10.58 22.19
N GLU A 74 8.47 11.18 21.16
CA GLU A 74 9.90 11.05 20.83
C GLU A 74 10.79 12.02 21.62
N GLY A 75 10.24 12.89 22.46
CA GLY A 75 11.02 13.89 23.20
C GLY A 75 11.68 14.95 22.31
N GLY A 76 11.13 15.19 21.11
CA GLY A 76 11.52 16.27 20.22
C GLY A 76 10.80 17.59 20.51
N VAL A 77 11.28 18.68 19.90
CA VAL A 77 10.72 20.03 20.06
C VAL A 77 9.63 20.35 19.04
N ALA A 78 9.68 19.71 17.86
CA ALA A 78 8.73 19.92 16.77
C ALA A 78 8.71 18.72 15.82
N ALA A 79 7.63 18.58 15.05
CA ALA A 79 7.53 17.59 13.99
C ALA A 79 6.86 18.16 12.73
N VAL A 80 7.10 17.52 11.59
CA VAL A 80 6.50 17.83 10.30
C VAL A 80 6.02 16.54 9.63
N ALA A 81 4.70 16.41 9.47
CA ALA A 81 4.08 15.23 8.88
C ALA A 81 4.21 15.22 7.35
N ALA A 82 4.31 14.02 6.80
CA ALA A 82 4.54 13.75 5.39
C ALA A 82 3.49 12.79 4.83
N SER A 83 3.34 12.79 3.51
CA SER A 83 2.44 11.87 2.80
C SER A 83 2.86 10.40 2.90
N SER A 84 4.11 10.09 3.26
CA SER A 84 4.62 8.73 3.48
C SER A 84 5.94 8.75 4.27
N GLY A 85 6.39 7.59 4.79
CA GLY A 85 7.71 7.47 5.41
C GLY A 85 8.86 7.82 4.47
N GLN A 86 8.76 7.39 3.20
CA GLN A 86 9.72 7.75 2.15
C GLN A 86 9.77 9.25 1.89
N ALA A 87 8.61 9.94 1.96
CA ALA A 87 8.56 11.39 1.86
C ALA A 87 9.17 12.06 3.09
N ALA A 88 8.93 11.56 4.31
CA ALA A 88 9.56 12.09 5.52
C ALA A 88 11.09 12.01 5.46
N GLN A 89 11.62 10.85 5.11
CA GLN A 89 13.06 10.65 4.89
C GLN A 89 13.60 11.57 3.81
N PHE A 90 12.92 11.66 2.65
CA PHE A 90 13.33 12.56 1.58
C PHE A 90 13.40 14.00 2.05
N MET A 91 12.35 14.49 2.72
CA MET A 91 12.28 15.86 3.19
C MET A 91 13.36 16.18 4.23
N ALA A 92 13.66 15.25 5.14
CA ALA A 92 14.71 15.42 6.12
C ALA A 92 16.09 15.58 5.45
N ILE A 93 16.44 14.70 4.51
CA ILE A 93 17.73 14.78 3.81
C ILE A 93 17.79 15.99 2.87
N ALA A 94 16.71 16.31 2.16
CA ALA A 94 16.65 17.48 1.26
C ALA A 94 16.76 18.82 2.01
N ALA A 95 16.40 18.87 3.30
CA ALA A 95 16.64 20.05 4.14
C ALA A 95 18.11 20.23 4.53
N LEU A 96 18.90 19.14 4.50
CA LEU A 96 20.31 19.10 4.94
C LEU A 96 21.30 19.15 3.78
N ALA A 97 21.02 18.43 2.69
CA ALA A 97 21.94 18.17 1.59
C ALA A 97 21.43 18.72 0.26
N HIS A 98 22.36 19.22 -0.54
CA HIS A 98 22.12 19.72 -1.89
C HIS A 98 23.00 19.01 -2.91
N SER A 99 22.84 19.35 -4.19
CA SER A 99 23.70 18.83 -5.26
C SER A 99 25.19 19.06 -4.94
N GLY A 100 25.99 17.99 -5.03
CA GLY A 100 27.41 17.97 -4.68
C GLY A 100 27.72 17.58 -3.23
N ASP A 101 26.71 17.42 -2.38
CA ASP A 101 26.89 16.93 -1.02
C ASP A 101 26.79 15.40 -0.93
N ASN A 102 27.17 14.85 0.23
CA ASN A 102 26.97 13.44 0.53
C ASN A 102 26.34 13.19 1.91
N ILE A 103 25.80 11.98 2.09
CA ILE A 103 25.41 11.43 3.39
C ILE A 103 26.11 10.10 3.61
N ILE A 104 26.29 9.71 4.88
CA ILE A 104 26.80 8.40 5.27
C ILE A 104 25.63 7.56 5.79
N SER A 105 25.55 6.30 5.39
CA SER A 105 24.54 5.39 5.94
C SER A 105 25.07 3.97 6.04
N THR A 106 24.58 3.21 7.01
CA THR A 106 24.76 1.74 7.02
C THR A 106 24.07 1.12 5.81
N SER A 107 24.53 -0.06 5.37
CA SER A 107 23.80 -0.87 4.36
C SER A 107 22.59 -1.60 4.93
N ASN A 108 22.46 -1.67 6.27
CA ASN A 108 21.38 -2.36 6.97
C ASN A 108 20.09 -1.51 6.99
N LEU A 109 19.50 -1.29 5.83
CA LEU A 109 18.35 -0.42 5.64
C LEU A 109 17.15 -1.17 5.08
N TYR A 110 15.96 -0.62 5.30
CA TYR A 110 14.81 -0.90 4.47
C TYR A 110 15.15 -0.75 2.98
N GLY A 111 14.81 -1.75 2.16
CA GLY A 111 15.17 -1.77 0.73
C GLY A 111 14.69 -0.53 -0.04
N GLY A 112 13.53 0.04 0.31
CA GLY A 112 13.07 1.30 -0.29
C GLY A 112 13.97 2.49 0.05
N THR A 113 14.45 2.57 1.30
CA THR A 113 15.39 3.58 1.79
C THR A 113 16.76 3.43 1.10
N TYR A 114 17.28 2.20 1.02
CA TYR A 114 18.51 1.91 0.27
C TYR A 114 18.40 2.37 -1.19
N ASN A 115 17.31 2.01 -1.87
CA ASN A 115 17.07 2.41 -3.26
C ASN A 115 16.89 3.93 -3.40
N GLN A 116 16.21 4.59 -2.46
CA GLN A 116 16.07 6.05 -2.45
C GLN A 116 17.44 6.73 -2.38
N PHE A 117 18.30 6.29 -1.47
CA PHE A 117 19.67 6.80 -1.29
C PHE A 117 20.57 6.51 -2.49
N LYS A 118 20.59 5.27 -2.99
CA LYS A 118 21.46 4.87 -4.10
C LYS A 118 21.02 5.48 -5.43
N VAL A 119 19.73 5.47 -5.74
CA VAL A 119 19.21 5.74 -7.09
C VAL A 119 18.55 7.10 -7.19
N LEU A 120 17.63 7.45 -6.28
CA LEU A 120 16.87 8.69 -6.39
C LEU A 120 17.73 9.91 -6.05
N PHE A 121 18.42 9.90 -4.91
CA PHE A 121 19.25 11.04 -4.47
C PHE A 121 20.41 11.33 -5.43
N SER A 122 21.00 10.30 -6.03
CA SER A 122 22.03 10.46 -7.06
C SER A 122 21.56 11.31 -8.24
N ARG A 123 20.26 11.28 -8.60
CA ARG A 123 19.69 12.12 -9.67
C ARG A 123 19.57 13.59 -9.27
N PHE A 124 19.51 13.87 -7.97
CA PHE A 124 19.56 15.22 -7.40
C PHE A 124 21.00 15.68 -7.08
N GLY A 125 22.00 14.88 -7.46
CA GLY A 125 23.41 15.17 -7.18
C GLY A 125 23.81 14.96 -5.72
N ILE A 126 22.97 14.33 -4.90
CA ILE A 126 23.30 13.96 -3.51
C ILE A 126 23.74 12.50 -3.51
N THR A 127 24.95 12.24 -3.02
CA THR A 127 25.51 10.87 -3.03
C THR A 127 25.45 10.24 -1.64
N THR A 128 25.29 8.92 -1.58
CA THR A 128 25.35 8.17 -0.33
C THR A 128 26.58 7.30 -0.29
N LYS A 129 27.38 7.44 0.77
CA LYS A 129 28.47 6.50 1.08
C LYS A 129 27.95 5.45 2.05
N PHE A 130 27.89 4.20 1.59
CA PHE A 130 27.43 3.09 2.42
C PHE A 130 28.59 2.49 3.20
N VAL A 131 28.42 2.35 4.51
CA VAL A 131 29.31 1.60 5.40
C VAL A 131 28.72 0.21 5.69
N ASN A 132 29.58 -0.79 5.88
CA ASN A 132 29.16 -2.16 6.15
C ASN A 132 29.02 -2.39 7.65
N GLY A 133 27.79 -2.40 8.17
CA GLY A 133 27.51 -2.54 9.60
C GLY A 133 27.44 -1.21 10.33
N ASP A 134 27.55 -1.25 11.67
CA ASP A 134 27.25 -0.10 12.53
C ASP A 134 28.44 0.30 13.43
N LYS A 135 29.66 -0.01 13.00
CA LYS A 135 30.87 0.34 13.75
C LYS A 135 31.12 1.85 13.67
N PRO A 136 31.28 2.56 14.80
CA PRO A 136 31.51 4.00 14.81
C PRO A 136 32.72 4.43 13.98
N GLU A 137 33.78 3.61 13.93
CA GLU A 137 35.01 3.91 13.21
C GLU A 137 34.80 3.95 11.69
N ASP A 138 33.89 3.12 11.17
CA ASP A 138 33.57 3.08 9.74
C ASP A 138 32.80 4.35 9.32
N PHE A 139 31.94 4.88 10.20
CA PHE A 139 31.31 6.19 9.99
C PHE A 139 32.34 7.32 10.02
N ALA A 140 33.24 7.32 11.02
CA ALA A 140 34.30 8.32 11.13
C ALA A 140 35.14 8.41 9.85
N ALA A 141 35.56 7.26 9.33
CA ALA A 141 36.41 7.16 8.15
C ALA A 141 35.71 7.63 6.86
N ALA A 142 34.37 7.58 6.81
CA ALA A 142 33.60 7.96 5.63
C ALA A 142 33.21 9.44 5.58
N ILE A 143 33.21 10.13 6.74
CA ILE A 143 32.85 11.55 6.85
C ILE A 143 33.89 12.45 6.17
N ASP A 144 33.42 13.43 5.39
CA ASP A 144 34.24 14.49 4.81
C ASP A 144 33.58 15.88 4.95
N ASP A 145 34.17 16.90 4.34
CA ASP A 145 33.67 18.28 4.37
C ASP A 145 32.31 18.47 3.68
N LYS A 146 31.89 17.51 2.84
CA LYS A 146 30.63 17.52 2.10
C LYS A 146 29.55 16.65 2.74
N THR A 147 29.89 15.88 3.77
CA THR A 147 28.92 15.08 4.52
C THR A 147 27.90 15.95 5.25
N LYS A 148 26.60 15.64 5.10
CA LYS A 148 25.49 16.42 5.70
C LYS A 148 24.64 15.65 6.69
N ALA A 149 24.74 14.33 6.72
CA ALA A 149 24.06 13.49 7.68
C ALA A 149 24.75 12.15 7.83
N VAL A 150 24.67 11.58 9.03
CA VAL A 150 24.77 10.13 9.25
C VAL A 150 23.36 9.59 9.40
N TYR A 151 23.01 8.54 8.66
CA TYR A 151 21.69 7.91 8.67
C TYR A 151 21.77 6.46 9.14
N ILE A 152 20.97 6.12 10.15
CA ILE A 152 20.84 4.76 10.69
C ILE A 152 19.37 4.42 10.98
N GLU A 153 19.04 3.14 11.09
CA GLU A 153 17.73 2.67 11.58
C GLU A 153 17.85 2.20 13.03
N SER A 154 16.81 2.40 13.84
CA SER A 154 16.87 1.98 15.25
C SER A 154 16.92 0.46 15.43
N ILE A 155 16.32 -0.26 14.49
CA ILE A 155 16.45 -1.71 14.29
C ILE A 155 16.62 -1.93 12.78
N GLY A 156 17.83 -2.27 12.33
CA GLY A 156 18.13 -2.41 10.91
C GLY A 156 17.41 -3.59 10.26
N ASN A 157 16.88 -3.42 9.06
CA ASN A 157 16.22 -4.48 8.30
C ASN A 157 17.16 -5.00 7.18
N PRO A 158 17.29 -6.32 6.93
CA PRO A 158 16.62 -7.47 7.56
C PRO A 158 17.37 -8.12 8.73
N ARG A 159 18.52 -7.58 9.15
CA ARG A 159 19.40 -8.23 10.15
C ARG A 159 19.00 -8.00 11.61
N TYR A 160 18.07 -7.09 11.87
CA TYR A 160 17.64 -6.64 13.19
C TYR A 160 18.79 -6.18 14.11
N ASN A 161 19.85 -5.64 13.50
CA ASN A 161 20.94 -5.01 14.23
C ASN A 161 20.42 -3.78 14.99
N VAL A 162 20.86 -3.65 16.25
CA VAL A 162 20.61 -2.46 17.06
C VAL A 162 21.95 -1.69 17.17
N PRO A 163 22.07 -0.52 16.52
CA PRO A 163 23.32 0.23 16.49
C PRO A 163 23.66 0.81 17.86
N ASP A 164 24.94 1.08 18.09
CA ASP A 164 25.37 1.84 19.27
C ASP A 164 25.16 3.34 19.04
N PHE A 165 23.96 3.83 19.34
CA PHE A 165 23.56 5.23 19.07
C PHE A 165 24.55 6.23 19.67
N GLU A 166 24.90 6.07 20.95
CA GLU A 166 25.77 7.01 21.67
C GLU A 166 27.16 7.11 21.03
N ALA A 167 27.74 5.98 20.61
CA ALA A 167 29.05 5.96 19.99
C ALA A 167 29.04 6.57 18.57
N ILE A 168 28.02 6.26 17.78
CA ILE A 168 27.86 6.82 16.41
C ILE A 168 27.58 8.32 16.47
N VAL A 169 26.69 8.76 17.37
CA VAL A 169 26.37 10.17 17.60
C VAL A 169 27.62 10.93 18.00
N LYS A 170 28.39 10.41 18.95
CA LYS A 170 29.65 11.04 19.38
C LYS A 170 30.59 11.29 18.20
N VAL A 171 30.86 10.27 17.39
CA VAL A 171 31.74 10.39 16.21
C VAL A 171 31.20 11.39 15.19
N ALA A 172 29.90 11.38 14.92
CA ALA A 172 29.27 12.31 13.97
C ALA A 172 29.36 13.76 14.45
N HIS A 173 29.08 13.99 15.74
CA HIS A 173 29.14 15.31 16.37
C HIS A 173 30.56 15.87 16.45
N GLU A 174 31.58 15.02 16.68
CA GLU A 174 33.00 15.42 16.60
C GLU A 174 33.37 16.01 15.23
N HIS A 175 32.64 15.67 14.17
CA HIS A 175 32.81 16.21 12.81
C HIS A 175 31.77 17.27 12.41
N GLY A 176 30.90 17.66 13.35
CA GLY A 176 29.83 18.62 13.10
C GLY A 176 28.75 18.12 12.16
N VAL A 177 28.45 16.81 12.17
CA VAL A 177 27.44 16.17 11.31
C VAL A 177 26.26 15.68 12.17
N PRO A 178 25.01 16.00 11.82
CA PRO A 178 23.84 15.52 12.56
C PRO A 178 23.56 14.05 12.25
N VAL A 179 22.98 13.34 13.23
CA VAL A 179 22.50 11.97 13.08
C VAL A 179 20.99 11.94 12.87
N VAL A 180 20.58 11.33 11.77
CA VAL A 180 19.19 11.02 11.43
C VAL A 180 18.91 9.56 11.74
N VAL A 181 17.91 9.29 12.57
CA VAL A 181 17.50 7.92 12.94
C VAL A 181 16.11 7.63 12.38
N ASP A 182 15.99 6.61 11.54
CA ASP A 182 14.68 6.01 11.26
C ASP A 182 14.25 5.17 12.46
N ASN A 183 13.27 5.69 13.20
CA ASN A 183 12.78 5.03 14.40
C ASN A 183 11.45 4.30 14.17
N THR A 184 11.12 3.97 12.91
CA THR A 184 9.86 3.27 12.58
C THR A 184 9.68 2.02 13.44
N PHE A 185 10.73 1.20 13.60
CA PHE A 185 10.71 -0.01 14.43
C PHE A 185 10.74 0.27 15.95
N GLY A 186 11.10 1.49 16.35
CA GLY A 186 10.93 1.97 17.73
C GLY A 186 9.49 2.30 18.09
N ALA A 187 8.56 2.24 17.13
CA ALA A 187 7.12 2.41 17.31
C ALA A 187 6.77 3.74 17.99
N GLY A 188 7.17 4.87 17.39
CA GLY A 188 6.86 6.21 17.87
C GLY A 188 7.45 6.52 19.26
N GLY A 189 8.70 6.12 19.50
CA GLY A 189 9.41 6.33 20.75
C GLY A 189 9.13 5.27 21.83
N TYR A 190 8.25 4.30 21.58
CA TYR A 190 7.82 3.35 22.59
C TYR A 190 8.95 2.37 22.98
N PHE A 191 9.56 1.69 22.01
CA PHE A 191 10.61 0.70 22.33
C PHE A 191 11.93 1.39 22.65
N VAL A 192 12.25 2.45 21.91
CA VAL A 192 13.45 3.28 22.07
C VAL A 192 13.14 4.71 21.64
N ASN A 193 13.70 5.66 22.38
CA ASN A 193 13.72 7.07 22.04
C ASN A 193 15.17 7.47 21.66
N PRO A 194 15.52 7.55 20.37
CA PRO A 194 16.88 7.88 19.94
C PRO A 194 17.35 9.27 20.36
N ILE A 195 16.44 10.21 20.59
CA ILE A 195 16.76 11.59 21.01
C ILE A 195 17.31 11.61 22.44
N GLU A 196 16.93 10.65 23.29
CA GLU A 196 17.54 10.44 24.62
C GLU A 196 18.99 9.98 24.52
N HIS A 197 19.38 9.37 23.40
CA HIS A 197 20.73 8.88 23.11
C HIS A 197 21.51 9.81 22.16
N GLY A 198 21.03 11.03 21.96
CA GLY A 198 21.74 12.09 21.24
C GLY A 198 21.46 12.19 19.74
N ALA A 199 20.51 11.40 19.20
CA ALA A 199 20.06 11.61 17.83
C ALA A 199 19.46 13.01 17.64
N ASP A 200 19.75 13.64 16.50
CA ASP A 200 19.36 15.02 16.23
C ASP A 200 18.01 15.11 15.54
N ILE A 201 17.74 14.16 14.64
CA ILE A 201 16.53 14.11 13.82
C ILE A 201 16.02 12.66 13.84
N VAL A 202 14.72 12.50 14.04
CA VAL A 202 14.06 11.19 13.93
C VAL A 202 13.08 11.21 12.76
N VAL A 203 13.06 10.14 11.97
CA VAL A 203 12.04 9.95 10.93
C VAL A 203 11.24 8.68 11.21
N HIS A 204 9.97 8.69 10.81
CA HIS A 204 9.11 7.52 10.86
C HIS A 204 8.34 7.34 9.56
N SER A 205 8.16 6.08 9.18
CA SER A 205 6.97 5.66 8.47
C SER A 205 5.81 5.50 9.46
N ALA A 206 5.03 6.57 9.66
CA ALA A 206 3.81 6.56 10.47
C ALA A 206 2.76 5.52 9.98
N THR A 207 2.89 5.05 8.74
CA THR A 207 2.15 3.91 8.17
C THR A 207 2.21 2.62 9.02
N LYS A 208 3.30 2.42 9.77
CA LYS A 208 3.56 1.17 10.52
C LYS A 208 2.93 1.24 11.92
N TRP A 209 3.68 1.02 13.00
CA TRP A 209 3.11 0.92 14.36
C TRP A 209 2.37 2.16 14.86
N ILE A 210 2.75 3.37 14.42
CA ILE A 210 2.04 4.61 14.75
C ILE A 210 0.58 4.51 14.30
N GLY A 211 0.34 4.22 13.01
CA GLY A 211 -1.00 3.97 12.48
C GLY A 211 -1.59 2.65 12.97
N GLY A 212 -0.82 1.56 12.92
CA GLY A 212 -1.10 0.27 13.54
C GLY A 212 -2.16 -0.62 12.88
N HIS A 213 -2.98 -0.06 11.97
CA HIS A 213 -4.20 -0.72 11.50
C HIS A 213 -4.21 -1.04 10.00
N GLY A 214 -3.11 -0.76 9.29
CA GLY A 214 -2.98 -1.03 7.86
C GLY A 214 -3.85 -0.13 6.95
N THR A 215 -4.25 1.06 7.43
CA THR A 215 -5.25 1.91 6.75
C THR A 215 -4.68 3.17 6.09
N THR A 216 -3.55 3.69 6.56
CA THR A 216 -3.06 5.03 6.21
C THR A 216 -1.58 5.01 5.88
N ILE A 217 -1.21 5.47 4.69
CA ILE A 217 0.20 5.77 4.35
C ILE A 217 0.52 7.17 4.85
N ALA A 218 1.57 7.28 5.67
CA ALA A 218 2.04 8.54 6.23
C ALA A 218 3.48 8.42 6.71
N GLY A 219 4.14 9.57 6.89
CA GLY A 219 5.42 9.69 7.56
C GLY A 219 5.49 10.93 8.42
N VAL A 220 6.56 11.06 9.19
CA VAL A 220 6.81 12.26 10.00
C VAL A 220 8.32 12.43 10.23
N VAL A 221 8.76 13.68 10.21
CA VAL A 221 10.09 14.12 10.63
C VAL A 221 9.96 14.79 11.99
N ILE A 222 10.81 14.42 12.96
CA ILE A 222 10.84 14.99 14.31
C ILE A 222 12.21 15.64 14.50
N ASP A 223 12.19 16.90 14.93
CA ASP A 223 13.37 17.69 15.27
C ASP A 223 13.62 17.59 16.78
N SER A 224 14.83 17.18 17.18
CA SER A 224 15.23 17.17 18.60
C SER A 224 15.43 18.58 19.15
N GLY A 225 15.78 19.54 18.30
CA GLY A 225 16.23 20.88 18.68
C GLY A 225 17.55 20.93 19.43
N LYS A 226 18.33 19.83 19.43
CA LYS A 226 19.58 19.72 20.18
C LYS A 226 20.83 19.98 19.34
N PHE A 227 20.77 19.82 18.02
CA PHE A 227 21.91 20.08 17.15
C PHE A 227 22.18 21.57 17.02
N ASP A 228 23.41 22.00 17.32
CA ASP A 228 23.80 23.41 17.21
C ASP A 228 24.12 23.76 15.76
N TRP A 229 23.11 24.29 15.05
CA TRP A 229 23.26 24.76 13.67
C TRP A 229 24.19 25.97 13.56
N GLY A 230 24.32 26.78 14.62
CA GLY A 230 25.19 27.95 14.66
C GLY A 230 26.67 27.57 14.73
N ALA A 231 27.02 26.64 15.62
CA ALA A 231 28.38 26.10 15.71
C ALA A 231 28.82 25.40 14.40
N ASN A 232 27.85 24.84 13.67
CA ASN A 232 28.07 24.12 12.41
C ASN A 232 27.71 24.94 11.16
N ALA A 233 27.65 26.28 11.28
CA ALA A 233 27.28 27.22 10.23
C ALA A 233 28.01 27.01 8.89
N LYS A 234 29.33 26.74 8.94
CA LYS A 234 30.13 26.51 7.72
C LYS A 234 29.64 25.30 6.92
N ARG A 235 29.14 24.26 7.61
CA ARG A 235 28.61 23.05 6.96
C ARG A 235 27.15 23.24 6.54
N PHE A 236 26.37 24.01 7.30
CA PHE A 236 24.94 24.24 7.05
C PHE A 236 24.61 25.73 6.87
N PRO A 237 25.19 26.42 5.88
CA PRO A 237 24.96 27.86 5.69
C PRO A 237 23.48 28.18 5.50
N GLN A 238 22.71 27.28 4.88
CA GLN A 238 21.27 27.44 4.68
C GLN A 238 20.44 27.53 5.98
N MET A 239 21.00 27.15 7.13
CA MET A 239 20.33 27.27 8.43
C MET A 239 20.54 28.65 9.06
N VAL A 240 21.63 29.35 8.71
CA VAL A 240 22.12 30.54 9.41
C VAL A 240 22.20 31.79 8.54
N GLU A 241 22.46 31.62 7.24
CA GLU A 241 22.55 32.69 6.27
C GLU A 241 21.16 33.18 5.83
N PRO A 242 21.05 34.41 5.29
CA PRO A 242 19.78 34.95 4.79
C PRO A 242 19.15 34.05 3.71
N SER A 243 17.91 33.58 3.92
CA SER A 243 17.17 32.78 2.95
C SER A 243 16.59 33.65 1.83
N GLU A 244 16.90 33.31 0.58
CA GLU A 244 16.33 33.95 -0.61
C GLU A 244 14.81 33.74 -0.68
N GLY A 245 14.35 32.51 -0.39
CA GLY A 245 12.93 32.14 -0.42
C GLY A 245 12.08 32.81 0.66
N TYR A 246 12.72 33.47 1.62
CA TYR A 246 12.10 34.19 2.74
C TYR A 246 12.66 35.60 2.92
N HIS A 247 13.05 36.27 1.83
CA HIS A 247 13.42 37.70 1.79
C HIS A 247 14.53 38.10 2.78
N GLY A 248 15.53 37.24 2.93
CA GLY A 248 16.70 37.47 3.78
C GLY A 248 16.50 37.05 5.25
N LEU A 249 15.41 36.34 5.57
CA LEU A 249 15.22 35.77 6.90
C LEU A 249 16.36 34.80 7.26
N LYS A 250 16.93 34.96 8.45
CA LYS A 250 17.92 34.04 9.00
C LYS A 250 17.24 33.06 9.95
N PHE A 251 17.11 31.81 9.55
CA PHE A 251 16.31 30.83 10.29
C PHE A 251 16.82 30.57 11.71
N TRP A 252 18.10 30.29 11.88
CA TRP A 252 18.69 30.01 13.20
C TRP A 252 18.56 31.17 14.17
N GLU A 253 18.81 32.40 13.70
CA GLU A 253 18.66 33.62 14.51
C GLU A 253 17.20 33.84 14.95
N THR A 254 16.24 33.50 14.07
CA THR A 254 14.82 33.76 14.32
C THR A 254 14.16 32.68 15.18
N PHE A 255 14.45 31.41 14.91
CA PHE A 255 13.71 30.28 15.46
C PHE A 255 14.51 29.44 16.46
N GLY A 256 15.83 29.62 16.54
CA GLY A 256 16.69 28.86 17.45
C GLY A 256 16.44 27.34 17.32
N PRO A 257 16.18 26.61 18.44
CA PRO A 257 16.09 25.16 18.44
C PRO A 257 15.12 24.51 17.42
N ILE A 258 14.04 25.17 17.00
CA ILE A 258 13.07 24.57 16.05
C ILE A 258 13.40 24.85 14.58
N THR A 259 14.58 25.43 14.30
CA THR A 259 14.99 25.89 12.96
C THR A 259 14.87 24.82 11.89
N PHE A 260 15.28 23.58 12.20
CA PHE A 260 15.25 22.51 11.22
C PHE A 260 13.81 22.13 10.85
N ALA A 261 12.93 21.92 11.85
CA ALA A 261 11.51 21.67 11.59
C ALA A 261 10.84 22.80 10.79
N ILE A 262 11.16 24.06 11.09
CA ILE A 262 10.60 25.19 10.33
C ILE A 262 11.07 25.14 8.89
N ARG A 263 12.38 24.97 8.61
CA ARG A 263 12.87 24.86 7.23
C ARG A 263 12.29 23.68 6.46
N VAL A 264 12.16 22.51 7.09
CA VAL A 264 11.48 21.36 6.50
C VAL A 264 10.05 21.72 6.09
N ARG A 265 9.30 22.43 6.95
CA ARG A 265 7.91 22.83 6.66
C ARG A 265 7.80 23.87 5.56
N VAL A 266 8.60 24.93 5.66
CA VAL A 266 8.36 26.16 4.90
C VAL A 266 9.13 26.22 3.58
N GLU A 267 10.22 25.48 3.44
CA GLU A 267 10.96 25.34 2.17
C GLU A 267 10.64 23.99 1.52
N ILE A 268 10.87 22.88 2.24
CA ILE A 268 10.81 21.55 1.60
C ILE A 268 9.36 21.08 1.39
N LEU A 269 8.55 20.98 2.45
CA LEU A 269 7.16 20.52 2.37
C LEU A 269 6.33 21.47 1.51
N ARG A 270 6.55 22.79 1.65
CA ARG A 270 5.89 23.81 0.83
C ARG A 270 6.13 23.52 -0.65
N ASP A 271 7.38 23.39 -1.08
CA ASP A 271 7.70 23.40 -2.52
C ASP A 271 7.60 22.02 -3.15
N LEU A 272 7.85 20.94 -2.39
CA LEU A 272 7.64 19.56 -2.83
C LEU A 272 6.17 19.14 -2.80
N GLY A 273 5.40 19.63 -1.82
CA GLY A 273 3.97 19.35 -1.68
C GLY A 273 3.61 17.98 -1.11
N ALA A 274 4.53 17.27 -0.46
CA ALA A 274 4.32 15.93 0.09
C ALA A 274 3.55 15.93 1.45
N CYS A 275 2.41 16.63 1.51
CA CYS A 275 1.65 16.84 2.75
C CYS A 275 0.74 15.67 3.14
N LEU A 276 0.57 15.48 4.46
CA LEU A 276 -0.42 14.55 5.02
C LEU A 276 -1.83 15.16 4.95
N ASN A 277 -2.82 14.35 4.61
CA ASN A 277 -4.22 14.77 4.60
C ASN A 277 -4.86 14.67 6.01
N PRO A 278 -5.86 15.53 6.35
CA PRO A 278 -6.43 15.59 7.70
C PRO A 278 -7.18 14.32 8.11
N PHE A 279 -7.74 13.55 7.17
CA PHE A 279 -8.38 12.26 7.48
C PHE A 279 -7.35 11.22 7.90
N GLY A 280 -6.22 11.16 7.19
CA GLY A 280 -5.08 10.33 7.54
C GLY A 280 -4.51 10.71 8.91
N ALA A 281 -4.31 12.00 9.17
CA ALA A 281 -3.87 12.47 10.49
C ALA A 281 -4.82 12.02 11.62
N GLN A 282 -6.13 12.10 11.41
CA GLN A 282 -7.10 11.60 12.38
C GLN A 282 -6.97 10.08 12.63
N GLN A 283 -6.78 9.28 11.58
CA GLN A 283 -6.57 7.83 11.73
C GLN A 283 -5.27 7.53 12.51
N LEU A 284 -4.20 8.30 12.26
CA LEU A 284 -2.95 8.16 13.00
C LEU A 284 -3.10 8.56 14.47
N LEU A 285 -3.89 9.60 14.77
CA LEU A 285 -4.20 9.99 16.15
C LEU A 285 -4.90 8.86 16.91
N ILE A 286 -5.90 8.23 16.30
CA ILE A 286 -6.58 7.05 16.87
C ILE A 286 -5.59 5.88 17.06
N GLY A 287 -4.68 5.69 16.09
CA GLY A 287 -3.58 4.75 16.22
C GLY A 287 -2.71 5.04 17.46
N LEU A 288 -2.26 6.28 17.62
CA LEU A 288 -1.42 6.72 18.73
C LEU A 288 -2.06 6.50 20.10
N GLU A 289 -3.37 6.71 20.23
CA GLU A 289 -4.07 6.52 21.52
C GLU A 289 -3.93 5.10 22.08
N THR A 290 -3.69 4.11 21.22
CA THR A 290 -3.53 2.69 21.59
C THR A 290 -2.12 2.15 21.36
N LEU A 291 -1.16 3.02 21.02
CA LEU A 291 0.18 2.62 20.62
C LEU A 291 0.89 1.76 21.68
N SER A 292 0.90 2.21 22.94
CA SER A 292 1.53 1.45 24.03
C SER A 292 0.96 0.05 24.20
N LEU A 293 -0.38 -0.06 24.22
CA LEU A 293 -1.09 -1.33 24.42
C LEU A 293 -0.80 -2.32 23.28
N ARG A 294 -0.79 -1.83 22.04
CA ARG A 294 -0.44 -2.65 20.87
C ARG A 294 1.02 -3.05 20.90
N ALA A 295 1.93 -2.13 21.20
CA ALA A 295 3.36 -2.39 21.23
C ALA A 295 3.75 -3.44 22.28
N GLU A 296 3.14 -3.42 23.47
CA GLU A 296 3.31 -4.46 24.50
C GLU A 296 2.89 -5.83 23.99
N ARG A 297 1.73 -5.90 23.35
CA ARG A 297 1.23 -7.16 22.78
C ARG A 297 2.12 -7.65 21.64
N HIS A 298 2.54 -6.77 20.74
CA HIS A 298 3.48 -7.10 19.67
C HIS A 298 4.79 -7.68 20.22
N ALA A 299 5.41 -7.03 21.21
CA ALA A 299 6.68 -7.46 21.77
C ALA A 299 6.58 -8.78 22.53
N SER A 300 5.55 -8.95 23.36
CA SER A 300 5.31 -10.19 24.10
C SER A 300 5.00 -11.38 23.18
N ASN A 301 4.16 -11.18 22.16
CA ASN A 301 3.89 -12.18 21.14
C ASN A 301 5.17 -12.52 20.36
N ALA A 302 5.93 -11.52 19.93
CA ALA A 302 7.15 -11.72 19.14
C ALA A 302 8.23 -12.49 19.91
N LEU A 303 8.48 -12.15 21.18
CA LEU A 303 9.44 -12.87 22.01
C LEU A 303 9.01 -14.32 22.25
N THR A 304 7.71 -14.54 22.52
CA THR A 304 7.18 -15.89 22.73
C THR A 304 7.32 -16.73 21.47
N LEU A 305 6.96 -16.16 20.31
CA LEU A 305 7.10 -16.83 19.03
C LEU A 305 8.58 -17.10 18.67
N ALA A 306 9.48 -16.15 18.91
CA ALA A 306 10.90 -16.30 18.66
C ALA A 306 11.48 -17.51 19.42
N ARG A 307 11.20 -17.61 20.73
CA ARG A 307 11.62 -18.74 21.57
C ARG A 307 11.01 -20.06 21.11
N TYR A 308 9.74 -20.03 20.73
CA TYR A 308 9.05 -21.21 20.21
C TYR A 308 9.68 -21.72 18.91
N LEU A 309 10.02 -20.81 17.98
CA LEU A 309 10.68 -21.14 16.73
C LEU A 309 12.13 -21.61 16.95
N GLU A 310 12.87 -21.01 17.89
CA GLU A 310 14.25 -21.39 18.20
C GLU A 310 14.34 -22.82 18.73
N ALA A 311 13.33 -23.28 19.47
CA ALA A 311 13.23 -24.66 19.95
C ALA A 311 12.71 -25.67 18.89
N SER A 312 12.26 -25.20 17.73
CA SER A 312 11.62 -26.06 16.72
C SER A 312 12.65 -26.86 15.92
N PRO A 313 12.48 -28.19 15.77
CA PRO A 313 13.40 -29.01 14.97
C PRO A 313 13.31 -28.71 13.46
N TYR A 314 12.32 -27.92 13.02
CA TYR A 314 12.06 -27.56 11.63
C TYR A 314 12.66 -26.21 11.22
N VAL A 315 13.16 -25.45 12.19
CA VAL A 315 13.76 -24.13 12.00
C VAL A 315 15.28 -24.29 12.11
N SER A 316 16.02 -23.67 11.20
CA SER A 316 17.48 -23.71 11.17
C SER A 316 18.10 -22.65 12.08
N TRP A 317 17.48 -21.46 12.12
CA TRP A 317 17.94 -20.31 12.89
C TRP A 317 16.78 -19.31 13.09
N VAL A 318 16.88 -18.48 14.12
CA VAL A 318 15.95 -17.37 14.40
C VAL A 318 16.76 -16.10 14.63
N SER A 319 16.34 -15.00 14.01
CA SER A 319 16.92 -13.66 14.22
C SER A 319 15.87 -12.77 14.87
N TYR A 320 16.03 -12.53 16.17
CA TYR A 320 15.21 -11.60 16.95
C TYR A 320 16.06 -10.97 18.05
N PRO A 321 16.09 -9.62 18.20
CA PRO A 321 16.97 -8.96 19.18
C PRO A 321 16.73 -9.34 20.64
N GLY A 322 15.55 -9.89 20.96
CA GLY A 322 15.21 -10.36 22.29
C GLY A 322 15.75 -11.75 22.66
N LEU A 323 16.36 -12.48 21.72
CA LEU A 323 17.04 -13.76 22.00
C LEU A 323 18.50 -13.51 22.41
N GLU A 324 18.97 -14.24 23.41
CA GLU A 324 20.37 -14.15 23.90
C GLU A 324 21.39 -14.56 22.83
N SER A 325 20.97 -15.39 21.87
CA SER A 325 21.76 -15.84 20.72
C SER A 325 21.96 -14.73 19.67
N HIS A 326 21.20 -13.63 19.73
CA HIS A 326 21.25 -12.59 18.72
C HIS A 326 22.50 -11.69 18.89
N PRO A 327 23.27 -11.39 17.81
CA PRO A 327 24.50 -10.60 17.93
C PRO A 327 24.32 -9.21 18.55
N SER A 328 23.16 -8.59 18.35
CA SER A 328 22.82 -7.28 18.94
C SER A 328 22.07 -7.35 20.28
N HIS A 329 21.98 -8.51 20.93
CA HIS A 329 21.16 -8.66 22.16
C HIS A 329 21.56 -7.68 23.28
N GLU A 330 22.86 -7.48 23.50
CA GLU A 330 23.34 -6.57 24.55
C GLU A 330 23.01 -5.10 24.23
N ASN A 331 23.19 -4.66 22.98
CA ASN A 331 22.75 -3.32 22.55
C ASN A 331 21.22 -3.20 22.63
N ALA A 332 20.49 -4.25 22.27
CA ALA A 332 19.04 -4.28 22.35
C ALA A 332 18.57 -4.13 23.81
N LYS A 333 19.20 -4.79 24.78
CA LYS A 333 18.94 -4.58 26.22
C LYS A 333 19.31 -3.17 26.69
N LYS A 334 20.39 -2.60 26.13
CA LYS A 334 20.82 -1.24 26.44
C LYS A 334 19.80 -0.20 25.97
N TYR A 335 19.21 -0.36 24.78
CA TYR A 335 18.41 0.70 24.15
C TYR A 335 16.90 0.42 24.07
N LEU A 336 16.48 -0.84 23.87
CA LEU A 336 15.06 -1.22 23.74
C LEU A 336 14.45 -1.52 25.11
N LYS A 337 14.02 -0.48 25.83
CA LYS A 337 13.62 -0.60 27.26
C LYS A 337 12.24 -1.21 27.50
N ARG A 338 11.41 -1.32 26.47
CA ARG A 338 9.99 -1.69 26.59
C ARG A 338 9.60 -2.87 25.69
N GLY A 339 10.55 -3.78 25.46
CA GLY A 339 10.41 -4.91 24.56
C GLY A 339 11.28 -4.78 23.32
N PHE A 340 11.49 -5.88 22.60
CA PHE A 340 12.50 -6.01 21.55
C PHE A 340 11.93 -5.86 20.12
N GLY A 341 10.85 -5.09 19.98
CA GLY A 341 10.13 -4.93 18.70
C GLY A 341 9.19 -6.09 18.37
N GLY A 342 8.46 -5.95 17.26
CA GLY A 342 7.40 -6.87 16.82
C GLY A 342 7.70 -7.66 15.54
N VAL A 343 8.95 -7.68 15.08
CA VAL A 343 9.35 -8.37 13.85
C VAL A 343 10.51 -9.30 14.14
N LEU A 344 10.50 -10.47 13.54
CA LEU A 344 11.59 -11.44 13.55
C LEU A 344 11.70 -12.12 12.18
N SER A 345 12.85 -12.72 11.92
CA SER A 345 13.04 -13.63 10.79
C SER A 345 13.50 -14.99 11.28
N PHE A 346 13.22 -16.03 10.52
CA PHE A 346 13.71 -17.36 10.79
C PHE A 346 13.96 -18.11 9.47
N GLY A 347 14.94 -19.00 9.50
CA GLY A 347 15.26 -19.88 8.37
C GLY A 347 14.54 -21.21 8.52
N VAL A 348 13.83 -21.65 7.49
CA VAL A 348 13.20 -22.97 7.49
C VAL A 348 14.16 -24.02 6.95
N LYS A 349 14.16 -25.22 7.55
CA LYS A 349 14.82 -26.36 6.91
C LYS A 349 14.07 -26.65 5.59
N GLY A 350 14.78 -27.05 4.54
CA GLY A 350 14.19 -27.32 3.22
C GLY A 350 14.33 -26.20 2.18
N GLY A 351 15.02 -25.11 2.50
CA GLY A 351 15.39 -24.05 1.54
C GLY A 351 14.21 -23.19 1.06
N GLY A 352 14.38 -22.47 -0.04
CA GLY A 352 13.39 -21.48 -0.50
C GLY A 352 12.08 -22.08 -0.99
N ALA A 353 12.11 -23.30 -1.53
CA ALA A 353 10.90 -24.03 -1.93
C ALA A 353 9.99 -24.30 -0.70
N ALA A 354 10.58 -24.76 0.41
CA ALA A 354 9.85 -24.94 1.66
C ALA A 354 9.37 -23.59 2.22
N GLY A 355 10.23 -22.56 2.16
CA GLY A 355 9.91 -21.20 2.60
C GLY A 355 8.64 -20.64 1.95
N SER A 356 8.56 -20.70 0.61
CA SER A 356 7.38 -20.25 -0.14
C SER A 356 6.14 -21.08 0.21
N GLN A 357 6.25 -22.41 0.24
CA GLN A 357 5.13 -23.29 0.54
C GLN A 357 4.55 -23.06 1.95
N ILE A 358 5.41 -22.80 2.93
CA ILE A 358 4.97 -22.48 4.30
C ILE A 358 4.18 -21.18 4.31
N VAL A 359 4.70 -20.13 3.67
CA VAL A 359 4.01 -18.83 3.61
C VAL A 359 2.66 -18.95 2.90
N ASP A 360 2.58 -19.69 1.79
CA ASP A 360 1.34 -19.91 1.03
C ASP A 360 0.33 -20.79 1.77
N SER A 361 0.81 -21.59 2.74
CA SER A 361 -0.04 -22.48 3.54
C SER A 361 -0.72 -21.77 4.71
N PHE A 362 -0.28 -20.57 5.08
CA PHE A 362 -0.88 -19.82 6.18
C PHE A 362 -2.37 -19.53 5.94
N LYS A 363 -3.18 -19.71 7.00
CA LYS A 363 -4.62 -19.44 6.99
C LYS A 363 -5.00 -18.20 7.78
N LEU A 364 -4.30 -17.97 8.90
CA LEU A 364 -4.46 -16.79 9.75
C LEU A 364 -3.51 -15.66 9.31
N ILE A 365 -2.24 -16.00 9.12
CA ILE A 365 -1.18 -15.06 8.79
C ILE A 365 -1.32 -14.63 7.34
N SER A 366 -1.31 -13.32 7.09
CA SER A 366 -1.46 -12.77 5.75
C SER A 366 -0.10 -12.68 5.04
N ASN A 367 -0.04 -13.14 3.79
CA ASN A 367 1.15 -12.99 2.93
C ASN A 367 1.14 -11.61 2.25
N LEU A 368 1.93 -10.65 2.77
CA LEU A 368 2.12 -9.34 2.13
C LEU A 368 3.39 -8.60 2.59
N ALA A 369 3.80 -7.62 1.80
CA ALA A 369 4.99 -6.79 2.04
C ALA A 369 4.73 -5.59 2.98
N ASN A 370 4.14 -5.82 4.15
CA ASN A 370 3.95 -4.80 5.20
C ASN A 370 4.47 -5.28 6.57
N VAL A 371 4.63 -4.37 7.54
CA VAL A 371 4.97 -4.67 8.95
C VAL A 371 4.19 -3.72 9.88
N GLY A 372 4.06 -4.10 11.15
CA GLY A 372 3.47 -3.24 12.20
C GLY A 372 1.96 -3.03 12.12
N ASP A 373 1.23 -3.92 11.43
CA ASP A 373 -0.24 -4.03 11.52
C ASP A 373 -0.60 -4.89 12.75
N SER A 374 -1.78 -4.67 13.32
CA SER A 374 -2.37 -5.52 14.36
C SER A 374 -2.59 -6.97 13.92
N LYS A 375 -2.63 -7.26 12.61
CA LYS A 375 -2.68 -8.63 12.08
C LYS A 375 -1.27 -9.14 11.84
N THR A 376 -1.03 -10.41 12.12
CA THR A 376 0.23 -11.07 11.84
C THR A 376 0.42 -11.20 10.33
N LEU A 377 1.58 -10.73 9.86
CA LEU A 377 1.96 -10.70 8.45
C LEU A 377 3.23 -11.52 8.26
N ALA A 378 3.31 -12.29 7.20
CA ALA A 378 4.53 -12.98 6.81
C ALA A 378 4.85 -12.72 5.35
N ILE A 379 6.13 -12.89 5.00
CA ILE A 379 6.58 -12.87 3.62
C ILE A 379 7.85 -13.70 3.50
N HIS A 380 8.06 -14.28 2.31
CA HIS A 380 9.30 -14.96 1.93
C HIS A 380 10.13 -14.04 1.03
N PRO A 381 11.11 -13.27 1.56
CA PRO A 381 11.72 -12.17 0.80
C PRO A 381 12.50 -12.61 -0.43
N TRP A 382 13.12 -13.80 -0.40
CA TRP A 382 13.93 -14.34 -1.49
C TRP A 382 13.17 -14.44 -2.82
N THR A 383 11.92 -14.92 -2.78
CA THR A 383 11.06 -15.11 -3.97
C THR A 383 10.06 -13.98 -4.19
N THR A 384 10.12 -12.89 -3.42
CA THR A 384 9.15 -11.80 -3.52
C THR A 384 9.84 -10.43 -3.52
N THR A 385 9.93 -9.77 -2.37
CA THR A 385 10.40 -8.38 -2.22
C THR A 385 11.81 -8.13 -2.75
N HIS A 386 12.66 -9.16 -2.79
CA HIS A 386 14.05 -9.03 -3.25
C HIS A 386 14.29 -9.78 -4.58
N GLU A 387 13.23 -10.19 -5.29
CA GLU A 387 13.34 -10.89 -6.59
C GLU A 387 14.10 -10.05 -7.65
N GLN A 388 14.05 -8.72 -7.54
CA GLN A 388 14.75 -7.79 -8.45
C GLN A 388 16.27 -7.71 -8.21
N LEU A 389 16.77 -8.25 -7.10
CA LEU A 389 18.20 -8.28 -6.79
C LEU A 389 18.85 -9.55 -7.34
N THR A 390 20.14 -9.47 -7.65
CA THR A 390 20.96 -10.67 -7.87
C THR A 390 21.04 -11.51 -6.59
N ASP A 391 21.33 -12.80 -6.70
CA ASP A 391 21.40 -13.68 -5.54
C ASP A 391 22.55 -13.27 -4.59
N GLU A 392 23.65 -12.76 -5.13
CA GLU A 392 24.74 -12.16 -4.36
C GLU A 392 24.28 -10.92 -3.57
N GLU A 393 23.50 -10.05 -4.20
CA GLU A 393 22.92 -8.86 -3.55
C GLU A 393 21.93 -9.26 -2.46
N LYS A 394 21.07 -10.26 -2.68
CA LYS A 394 20.17 -10.81 -1.66
C LYS A 394 20.95 -11.29 -0.44
N ILE A 395 21.96 -12.14 -0.64
CA ILE A 395 22.78 -12.68 0.46
C ILE A 395 23.52 -11.55 1.18
N SER A 396 24.12 -10.60 0.45
CA SER A 396 24.86 -9.49 1.05
C SER A 396 23.97 -8.62 1.95
N SER A 397 22.71 -8.40 1.54
CA SER A 397 21.71 -7.69 2.31
C SER A 397 21.14 -8.50 3.49
N GLY A 398 21.54 -9.76 3.66
CA GLY A 398 21.08 -10.63 4.75
C GLY A 398 19.80 -11.39 4.44
N VAL A 399 19.39 -11.46 3.18
CA VAL A 399 18.27 -12.28 2.71
C VAL A 399 18.80 -13.61 2.22
N THR A 400 18.59 -14.67 3.00
CA THR A 400 18.91 -16.04 2.62
C THR A 400 17.71 -16.72 1.96
N GLU A 401 17.98 -17.79 1.21
CA GLU A 401 16.95 -18.52 0.46
C GLU A 401 15.86 -19.09 1.36
N ASP A 402 16.19 -19.48 2.59
CA ASP A 402 15.30 -20.09 3.57
C ASP A 402 14.55 -19.08 4.46
N LEU A 403 14.80 -17.79 4.30
CA LEU A 403 14.34 -16.75 5.20
C LEU A 403 12.83 -16.48 5.05
N ILE A 404 12.10 -16.63 6.15
CA ILE A 404 10.76 -16.08 6.32
C ILE A 404 10.83 -14.91 7.28
N ARG A 405 10.28 -13.76 6.89
CA ARG A 405 10.07 -12.62 7.77
C ARG A 405 8.65 -12.62 8.30
N ILE A 406 8.48 -12.46 9.61
CA ILE A 406 7.17 -12.33 10.23
C ILE A 406 7.07 -11.04 11.06
N SER A 407 6.07 -10.22 10.73
CA SER A 407 5.62 -9.11 11.56
C SER A 407 4.50 -9.64 12.44
N VAL A 408 4.81 -9.84 13.71
CA VAL A 408 3.91 -10.48 14.67
C VAL A 408 2.84 -9.49 15.08
N GLY A 409 1.57 -9.88 14.94
CA GLY A 409 0.40 -9.06 15.26
C GLY A 409 -0.01 -9.14 16.72
N THR A 410 -1.25 -8.72 17.00
CA THR A 410 -1.85 -8.68 18.33
C THR A 410 -2.84 -9.81 18.60
N GLU A 411 -2.90 -10.82 17.74
CA GLU A 411 -3.72 -12.02 17.96
C GLU A 411 -3.31 -12.77 19.23
N HIS A 412 -4.12 -13.75 19.62
CA HIS A 412 -3.73 -14.67 20.68
C HIS A 412 -2.50 -15.47 20.24
N ILE A 413 -1.44 -15.50 21.05
CA ILE A 413 -0.15 -16.08 20.68
C ILE A 413 -0.26 -17.57 20.32
N GLU A 414 -1.13 -18.33 20.98
CA GLU A 414 -1.33 -19.74 20.66
C GLU A 414 -1.91 -19.96 19.26
N ASP A 415 -2.74 -19.04 18.76
CA ASP A 415 -3.28 -19.15 17.40
C ASP A 415 -2.22 -18.85 16.34
N ILE A 416 -1.27 -17.95 16.65
CA ILE A 416 -0.09 -17.71 15.81
C ILE A 416 0.81 -18.96 15.81
N MET A 417 1.11 -19.53 17.00
CA MET A 417 2.01 -20.68 17.13
C MET A 417 1.49 -21.97 16.48
N LYS A 418 0.18 -22.09 16.22
CA LYS A 418 -0.39 -23.18 15.40
C LYS A 418 0.22 -23.26 13.98
N LEU A 419 0.99 -22.26 13.55
CA LEU A 419 1.81 -22.31 12.33
C LEU A 419 2.75 -23.52 12.27
N SER A 420 3.17 -24.09 13.40
CA SER A 420 4.08 -25.24 13.44
C SER A 420 3.49 -26.50 12.78
N HIS A 421 2.17 -26.66 12.81
CA HIS A 421 1.48 -27.73 12.09
C HIS A 421 1.72 -27.66 10.58
N LEU A 422 2.11 -26.49 10.05
CA LEU A 422 2.44 -26.28 8.64
C LEU A 422 3.94 -26.46 8.35
N LEU A 423 4.80 -26.39 9.36
CA LEU A 423 6.24 -26.69 9.25
C LEU A 423 6.51 -28.20 9.13
N LEU A 424 5.63 -29.04 9.69
CA LEU A 424 5.75 -30.51 9.65
C LEU A 424 5.58 -31.12 8.24
N PRO A 425 4.52 -30.81 7.47
CA PRO A 425 4.25 -31.48 6.19
C PRO A 425 5.13 -30.97 5.03
N SER A 426 5.54 -29.70 5.09
CA SER A 426 6.35 -29.04 4.05
C SER A 426 7.79 -29.54 4.01
N LEU A 427 8.30 -30.05 5.13
CA LEU A 427 9.68 -30.50 5.29
C LEU A 427 9.91 -32.00 5.01
N LEU A 428 8.85 -32.81 5.07
CA LEU A 428 8.99 -34.25 4.88
C LEU A 428 9.08 -34.69 3.41
N GLY A 429 8.80 -33.83 2.43
CA GLY A 429 8.85 -34.21 1.01
C GLY A 429 8.07 -35.49 0.65
N LEU A 430 7.16 -35.93 1.52
CA LEU A 430 6.51 -37.23 1.53
C LEU A 430 5.07 -36.99 1.99
N SER A 431 4.14 -37.09 1.04
CA SER A 431 3.39 -38.32 0.76
C SER A 431 2.14 -38.37 1.62
N SER A 432 0.99 -38.28 0.94
CA SER A 432 -0.30 -38.86 1.32
C SER A 432 -0.37 -39.35 2.76
N ALA A 433 -0.90 -38.52 3.65
CA ALA A 433 -1.43 -39.02 4.90
C ALA A 433 -2.51 -40.04 4.57
N SER A 434 -2.18 -41.32 4.72
CA SER A 434 -3.09 -42.45 4.64
C SER A 434 -4.05 -42.39 5.81
N SER A 435 -5.05 -41.52 5.71
CA SER A 435 -6.38 -41.93 6.13
C SER A 435 -6.89 -42.87 5.04
N SER A 436 -7.45 -44.01 5.42
CA SER A 436 -8.14 -44.93 4.52
C SER A 436 -9.44 -44.29 3.99
N SER A 437 -9.33 -43.11 3.39
CA SER A 437 -10.39 -42.50 2.62
C SER A 437 -10.34 -43.12 1.24
N GLU A 438 -11.40 -43.82 0.86
CA GLU A 438 -11.62 -44.25 -0.51
C GLU A 438 -11.31 -43.09 -1.47
N SER A 439 -10.35 -43.32 -2.35
CA SER A 439 -9.87 -42.33 -3.31
C SER A 439 -9.68 -43.00 -4.66
N THR A 440 -9.88 -42.23 -5.72
CA THR A 440 -9.81 -42.69 -7.10
C THR A 440 -8.89 -41.80 -7.93
N SER A 441 -8.57 -42.22 -9.16
CA SER A 441 -7.90 -41.36 -10.14
C SER A 441 -8.89 -40.94 -11.23
N LEU A 442 -8.92 -39.65 -11.53
CA LEU A 442 -9.73 -39.08 -12.61
C LEU A 442 -8.82 -38.64 -13.74
N THR A 443 -9.12 -39.08 -14.96
CA THR A 443 -8.39 -38.69 -16.17
C THR A 443 -9.31 -37.86 -17.06
N PHE A 444 -8.97 -36.59 -17.26
CA PHE A 444 -9.68 -35.72 -18.19
C PHE A 444 -9.00 -35.76 -19.55
N ILE A 445 -9.70 -36.18 -20.59
CA ILE A 445 -9.12 -36.38 -21.93
C ILE A 445 -9.58 -35.25 -22.85
N ILE A 446 -8.65 -34.69 -23.61
CA ILE A 446 -8.94 -33.71 -24.65
C ILE A 446 -9.11 -34.45 -25.98
N PRO A 447 -10.33 -34.53 -26.55
CA PRO A 447 -10.55 -35.15 -27.85
C PRO A 447 -10.12 -34.20 -28.98
N SER A 448 -9.84 -34.76 -30.16
CA SER A 448 -9.74 -33.96 -31.39
C SER A 448 -11.09 -33.32 -31.72
N THR A 449 -11.10 -32.00 -31.97
CA THR A 449 -12.29 -31.25 -32.37
C THR A 449 -12.02 -30.45 -33.64
N PRO A 450 -13.04 -29.90 -34.33
CA PRO A 450 -12.81 -29.02 -35.48
C PRO A 450 -11.95 -27.79 -35.17
N SER A 451 -12.00 -27.27 -33.93
CA SER A 451 -11.20 -26.13 -33.48
C SER A 451 -9.82 -26.52 -32.95
N LEU A 452 -9.63 -27.77 -32.51
CA LEU A 452 -8.36 -28.34 -32.07
C LEU A 452 -8.19 -29.74 -32.67
N PRO A 453 -7.86 -29.85 -33.97
CA PRO A 453 -7.81 -31.13 -34.67
C PRO A 453 -6.69 -32.04 -34.15
N ASN A 454 -5.61 -31.44 -33.64
CA ASN A 454 -4.55 -32.15 -32.94
C ASN A 454 -4.30 -31.55 -31.54
N PRO A 455 -4.84 -32.16 -30.47
CA PRO A 455 -4.65 -31.70 -29.10
C PRO A 455 -3.20 -31.68 -28.59
N SER A 456 -2.28 -32.43 -29.23
CA SER A 456 -0.86 -32.44 -28.84
C SER A 456 -0.13 -31.14 -29.16
N LEU A 457 -0.77 -30.21 -29.86
CA LEU A 457 -0.22 -28.88 -30.17
C LEU A 457 -0.48 -27.85 -29.05
N LEU A 458 -1.15 -28.24 -27.97
CA LEU A 458 -1.31 -27.39 -26.80
C LEU A 458 0.05 -27.16 -26.13
N SER A 459 0.28 -25.93 -25.64
CA SER A 459 1.50 -25.57 -24.91
C SER A 459 1.71 -26.49 -23.71
N SER A 460 2.97 -26.81 -23.39
CA SER A 460 3.35 -27.51 -22.15
C SER A 460 2.93 -26.76 -20.88
N SER A 461 2.67 -25.46 -20.98
CA SER A 461 2.09 -24.64 -19.91
C SER A 461 0.58 -24.84 -19.70
N THR A 462 -0.06 -25.72 -20.49
CA THR A 462 -1.48 -26.04 -20.35
C THR A 462 -1.68 -26.93 -19.12
N ARG A 463 -2.61 -26.55 -18.25
CA ARG A 463 -2.86 -27.22 -16.97
C ARG A 463 -4.35 -27.26 -16.63
N ALA A 464 -4.74 -28.16 -15.75
CA ALA A 464 -6.07 -28.26 -15.20
C ALA A 464 -6.04 -28.22 -13.67
N THR A 465 -7.07 -27.66 -13.06
CA THR A 465 -7.25 -27.66 -11.60
C THR A 465 -8.56 -28.31 -11.24
N LEU A 466 -8.58 -29.10 -10.17
CA LEU A 466 -9.77 -29.70 -9.58
C LEU A 466 -9.93 -29.18 -8.15
N SER A 467 -10.96 -28.39 -7.89
CA SER A 467 -11.11 -27.65 -6.63
C SER A 467 -12.44 -27.95 -5.92
N SER A 468 -12.41 -28.05 -4.60
CA SER A 468 -13.58 -28.17 -3.73
C SER A 468 -13.31 -27.42 -2.42
N ARG A 469 -14.32 -27.27 -1.55
CA ARG A 469 -14.17 -26.57 -0.27
C ARG A 469 -13.14 -27.33 0.61
N GLY A 470 -11.92 -26.80 0.67
CA GLY A 470 -10.81 -27.38 1.44
C GLY A 470 -9.97 -28.44 0.70
N LYS A 471 -10.19 -28.68 -0.60
CA LYS A 471 -9.39 -29.60 -1.42
C LYS A 471 -9.01 -28.93 -2.74
N PHE A 472 -7.75 -29.02 -3.16
CA PHE A 472 -7.27 -28.46 -4.42
C PHE A 472 -6.25 -29.42 -5.04
N PHE A 473 -6.47 -29.76 -6.30
CA PHE A 473 -5.55 -30.56 -7.09
C PHE A 473 -5.21 -29.81 -8.38
N GLU A 474 -4.01 -30.03 -8.89
CA GLU A 474 -3.54 -29.48 -10.16
C GLU A 474 -2.83 -30.57 -10.96
N ALA A 475 -3.07 -30.61 -12.26
CA ALA A 475 -2.43 -31.56 -13.17
C ALA A 475 -1.98 -30.85 -14.46
N PRO A 476 -0.72 -31.00 -14.88
CA PRO A 476 -0.28 -30.54 -16.19
C PRO A 476 -0.86 -31.43 -17.30
N ILE A 477 -0.84 -30.93 -18.54
CA ILE A 477 -1.18 -31.76 -19.70
C ILE A 477 -0.15 -32.90 -19.86
N SER A 478 -0.63 -34.12 -20.04
CA SER A 478 0.19 -35.30 -20.30
C SER A 478 0.55 -35.43 -21.78
N SER A 479 1.53 -36.29 -22.09
CA SER A 479 1.88 -36.67 -23.47
C SER A 479 0.73 -37.35 -24.24
N SER A 480 -0.30 -37.82 -23.54
CA SER A 480 -1.52 -38.41 -24.12
C SER A 480 -2.68 -37.41 -24.19
N ASN A 481 -2.41 -36.09 -24.11
CA ASN A 481 -3.43 -35.03 -24.15
C ASN A 481 -4.50 -35.17 -23.08
N SER A 482 -4.08 -35.56 -21.88
CA SER A 482 -4.97 -35.75 -20.73
C SER A 482 -4.44 -35.09 -19.46
N PHE A 483 -5.33 -34.82 -18.52
CA PHE A 483 -4.98 -34.36 -17.18
C PHE A 483 -5.33 -35.46 -16.19
N VAL A 484 -4.35 -35.93 -15.43
CA VAL A 484 -4.54 -37.05 -14.49
C VAL A 484 -4.47 -36.52 -13.07
N PHE A 485 -5.58 -36.67 -12.34
CA PHE A 485 -5.68 -36.33 -10.93
C PHE A 485 -5.72 -37.60 -10.10
N HIS A 486 -4.77 -37.74 -9.19
CA HIS A 486 -4.67 -38.89 -8.29
C HIS A 486 -5.28 -38.57 -6.92
N ASN A 487 -5.66 -39.62 -6.19
CA ASN A 487 -6.16 -39.52 -4.81
C ASN A 487 -7.39 -38.61 -4.64
N VAL A 488 -8.28 -38.59 -5.63
CA VAL A 488 -9.53 -37.84 -5.58
C VAL A 488 -10.52 -38.58 -4.69
N SER A 489 -10.85 -38.00 -3.54
CA SER A 489 -11.79 -38.59 -2.58
C SER A 489 -13.24 -38.17 -2.85
N ARG A 490 -14.20 -38.76 -2.13
CA ARG A 490 -15.63 -38.40 -2.23
C ARG A 490 -15.84 -36.88 -2.11
N GLY A 491 -16.67 -36.33 -2.99
CA GLY A 491 -17.03 -34.90 -2.97
C GLY A 491 -17.45 -34.35 -4.32
N SER A 492 -17.86 -33.09 -4.31
CA SER A 492 -18.17 -32.29 -5.50
C SER A 492 -17.01 -31.34 -5.80
N TYR A 493 -16.53 -31.35 -7.04
CA TYR A 493 -15.36 -30.61 -7.49
C TYR A 493 -15.68 -29.73 -8.69
N LEU A 494 -14.99 -28.60 -8.82
CA LEU A 494 -14.94 -27.77 -10.02
C LEU A 494 -13.62 -28.03 -10.75
N ALA A 495 -13.71 -28.51 -11.99
CA ALA A 495 -12.61 -28.71 -12.90
C ALA A 495 -12.48 -27.53 -13.87
N ASP A 496 -11.39 -26.76 -13.76
CA ASP A 496 -11.04 -25.65 -14.64
C ASP A 496 -9.82 -26.03 -15.48
N PHE A 497 -9.79 -25.61 -16.74
CA PHE A 497 -8.70 -25.92 -17.69
C PHE A 497 -8.11 -24.62 -18.27
N TYR A 498 -6.81 -24.46 -18.12
CA TYR A 498 -6.07 -23.27 -18.50
C TYR A 498 -5.14 -23.56 -19.67
N SER A 499 -5.41 -22.95 -20.82
CA SER A 499 -4.49 -22.91 -21.95
C SER A 499 -4.33 -21.50 -22.48
N VAL A 500 -3.17 -21.22 -23.07
CA VAL A 500 -2.87 -19.93 -23.72
C VAL A 500 -3.59 -19.77 -25.05
N SER A 501 -3.85 -20.87 -25.76
CA SER A 501 -4.38 -20.83 -27.13
C SER A 501 -5.87 -21.16 -27.22
N HIS A 502 -6.40 -21.98 -26.30
CA HIS A 502 -7.77 -22.49 -26.36
C HIS A 502 -8.54 -22.28 -25.06
N ALA A 503 -9.84 -22.07 -25.19
CA ALA A 503 -10.80 -22.04 -24.10
C ALA A 503 -11.47 -23.41 -23.99
N PHE A 504 -11.69 -23.85 -22.77
CA PHE A 504 -12.36 -25.10 -22.44
C PHE A 504 -13.57 -24.79 -21.57
N ILE A 505 -14.59 -25.64 -21.66
CA ILE A 505 -15.76 -25.52 -20.79
C ILE A 505 -15.41 -26.14 -19.43
N PRO A 506 -15.58 -25.39 -18.31
CA PRO A 506 -15.32 -25.95 -16.99
C PRO A 506 -16.38 -27.00 -16.65
N LEU A 507 -16.00 -27.98 -15.83
CA LEU A 507 -16.87 -29.09 -15.45
C LEU A 507 -17.11 -29.09 -13.94
N ARG A 508 -18.32 -29.45 -13.52
CA ARG A 508 -18.56 -29.95 -12.17
C ARG A 508 -18.39 -31.46 -12.18
N VAL A 509 -17.69 -32.02 -11.20
CA VAL A 509 -17.48 -33.48 -11.06
C VAL A 509 -17.84 -33.93 -9.66
N ASP A 510 -18.79 -34.85 -9.56
CA ASP A 510 -19.20 -35.47 -8.31
C ASP A 510 -18.66 -36.90 -8.23
N VAL A 511 -17.95 -37.23 -7.14
CA VAL A 511 -17.38 -38.55 -6.86
C VAL A 511 -18.06 -39.14 -5.63
N TYR A 512 -18.60 -40.36 -5.75
CA TYR A 512 -19.20 -41.12 -4.64
C TYR A 512 -18.93 -42.61 -4.76
N PHE A 513 -19.00 -43.34 -3.65
CA PHE A 513 -18.69 -44.77 -3.56
C PHE A 513 -19.92 -45.55 -3.06
N SER A 514 -20.18 -46.72 -3.62
CA SER A 514 -21.24 -47.64 -3.16
C SER A 514 -20.70 -49.05 -2.92
N PRO A 515 -21.30 -49.86 -2.03
CA PRO A 515 -20.98 -51.28 -1.93
C PRO A 515 -21.33 -52.02 -3.23
N LYS A 516 -20.50 -52.97 -3.69
CA LYS A 516 -20.87 -53.86 -4.81
C LYS A 516 -22.03 -54.77 -4.40
N ALA A 517 -23.02 -54.92 -5.28
CA ALA A 517 -24.13 -55.86 -5.06
C ALA A 517 -23.62 -57.32 -5.09
N PRO A 518 -24.14 -58.23 -4.23
CA PRO A 518 -23.79 -59.64 -4.29
C PRO A 518 -24.27 -60.27 -5.61
N LEU A 519 -23.44 -61.14 -6.20
CA LEU A 519 -23.80 -61.94 -7.37
C LEU A 519 -24.99 -62.87 -7.04
N PRO A 520 -26.02 -62.97 -7.91
CA PRO A 520 -27.13 -63.88 -7.67
C PRO A 520 -26.75 -65.32 -8.04
N GLY A 521 -26.74 -66.21 -7.05
CA GLY A 521 -26.88 -67.66 -7.24
C GLY A 521 -25.69 -68.52 -6.82
N ALA A 522 -25.77 -69.08 -5.60
CA ALA A 522 -25.42 -70.47 -5.28
C ALA A 522 -25.71 -70.72 -3.79
N VAL A 523 -26.91 -71.23 -3.50
CA VAL A 523 -27.19 -71.92 -2.23
C VAL A 523 -27.69 -73.30 -2.63
N SER A 524 -26.93 -74.33 -2.29
CA SER A 524 -27.43 -75.69 -2.10
C SER A 524 -27.16 -76.08 -0.66
N ASP A 525 -28.12 -76.81 -0.10
CA ASP A 525 -28.23 -77.19 1.30
C ASP A 525 -27.07 -78.03 1.85
N ASP A 526 -27.02 -78.01 3.18
CA ASP A 526 -26.32 -78.89 4.14
C ASP A 526 -24.98 -78.41 4.78
N ASP A 527 -25.01 -78.54 6.11
CA ASP A 527 -23.96 -78.64 7.11
C ASP A 527 -23.39 -77.42 7.86
N GLU A 528 -23.49 -77.56 9.18
CA GLU A 528 -22.94 -76.77 10.28
C GLU A 528 -21.40 -76.89 10.38
N VAL A 529 -20.77 -75.79 10.81
CA VAL A 529 -19.38 -75.62 11.27
C VAL A 529 -18.28 -75.44 10.20
N ALA A 530 -17.89 -74.18 9.94
CA ALA A 530 -16.49 -73.76 9.83
C ALA A 530 -16.36 -72.22 9.73
N VAL A 531 -15.44 -71.65 10.53
CA VAL A 531 -14.93 -70.29 10.37
C VAL A 531 -14.22 -70.15 9.02
N GLN A 532 -14.76 -69.37 8.08
CA GLN A 532 -13.99 -68.81 6.96
C GLN A 532 -14.50 -67.43 6.52
N ASN A 533 -13.58 -66.47 6.54
CA ASN A 533 -13.48 -65.25 5.73
C ASN A 533 -14.54 -65.07 4.62
N VAL A 534 -15.62 -64.34 4.90
CA VAL A 534 -16.35 -63.62 3.85
C VAL A 534 -15.66 -62.25 3.70
N LYS A 535 -14.70 -62.16 2.79
CA LYS A 535 -14.19 -60.87 2.30
C LYS A 535 -15.38 -60.04 1.82
N GLN A 536 -15.70 -58.94 2.50
CA GLN A 536 -16.60 -57.94 1.96
C GLN A 536 -16.05 -57.49 0.60
N GLN A 537 -16.86 -57.74 -0.43
CA GLN A 537 -16.61 -57.41 -1.82
C GLN A 537 -16.45 -55.90 -1.97
N GLY A 538 -15.45 -55.48 -2.74
CA GLY A 538 -14.96 -54.10 -2.82
C GLY A 538 -16.02 -53.06 -3.19
N THR A 539 -15.72 -51.79 -2.93
CA THR A 539 -16.57 -50.65 -3.27
C THR A 539 -16.48 -50.30 -4.76
N GLU A 540 -17.62 -49.91 -5.33
CA GLU A 540 -17.74 -49.41 -6.70
C GLU A 540 -17.67 -47.88 -6.68
N THR A 541 -16.80 -47.32 -7.51
CA THR A 541 -16.66 -45.86 -7.65
C THR A 541 -17.61 -45.36 -8.72
N HIS A 542 -18.43 -44.37 -8.36
CA HIS A 542 -19.32 -43.68 -9.27
C HIS A 542 -18.86 -42.24 -9.44
N VAL A 543 -18.78 -41.81 -10.69
CA VAL A 543 -18.43 -40.43 -11.05
C VAL A 543 -19.50 -39.90 -11.98
N LYS A 544 -19.92 -38.67 -11.75
CA LYS A 544 -20.77 -37.90 -12.66
C LYS A 544 -20.15 -36.55 -12.93
N ALA A 545 -20.30 -36.06 -14.16
CA ALA A 545 -19.73 -34.79 -14.59
C ALA A 545 -20.73 -34.00 -15.42
N TRP A 546 -20.78 -32.68 -15.22
CA TRP A 546 -21.66 -31.77 -15.97
C TRP A 546 -20.91 -30.54 -16.42
N GLU A 547 -21.25 -30.03 -17.61
CA GLU A 547 -20.80 -28.72 -18.07
C GLU A 547 -21.31 -27.61 -17.13
N THR A 548 -20.47 -26.62 -16.83
CA THR A 548 -20.86 -25.45 -16.03
C THR A 548 -20.23 -24.16 -16.57
N PHE A 549 -20.60 -23.01 -16.00
CA PHE A 549 -20.10 -21.69 -16.39
C PHE A 549 -19.66 -20.89 -15.17
N ARG A 550 -18.64 -20.03 -15.35
CA ARG A 550 -18.15 -19.15 -14.29
C ARG A 550 -19.25 -18.17 -13.85
N GLY A 551 -19.62 -18.20 -12.58
CA GLY A 551 -20.59 -17.27 -11.97
C GLY A 551 -22.04 -17.78 -11.86
N ASN A 552 -22.32 -19.04 -12.20
CA ASN A 552 -23.66 -19.63 -12.00
C ASN A 552 -23.79 -20.32 -10.63
N ASP A 553 -25.03 -20.55 -10.19
CA ASP A 553 -25.35 -21.36 -9.01
C ASP A 553 -24.84 -22.80 -9.21
N TRP A 554 -24.30 -23.42 -8.14
CA TRP A 554 -23.78 -24.79 -8.07
C TRP A 554 -24.88 -25.88 -8.28
N GLY A 555 -25.73 -25.76 -9.29
CA GLY A 555 -26.78 -26.71 -9.64
C GLY A 555 -26.37 -27.68 -10.76
N ASN A 556 -27.03 -28.84 -10.84
CA ASN A 556 -26.87 -29.83 -11.91
C ASN A 556 -27.72 -29.43 -13.13
N LYS A 557 -27.46 -28.26 -13.71
CA LYS A 557 -28.29 -27.66 -14.78
C LYS A 557 -27.64 -27.68 -16.18
N GLY A 558 -26.44 -28.22 -16.35
CA GLY A 558 -25.74 -28.36 -17.63
C GLY A 558 -25.87 -29.75 -18.27
N GLU A 559 -25.35 -29.92 -19.49
CA GLU A 559 -25.27 -31.23 -20.17
C GLU A 559 -24.34 -32.19 -19.40
N GLU A 560 -24.79 -33.42 -19.20
CA GLU A 560 -23.99 -34.47 -18.55
C GLU A 560 -22.90 -34.94 -19.52
N CYS A 561 -21.64 -34.95 -19.06
CA CYS A 561 -20.50 -35.32 -19.88
C CYS A 561 -20.39 -36.84 -20.00
N PRO A 562 -19.98 -37.37 -21.16
CA PRO A 562 -19.69 -38.79 -21.30
C PRO A 562 -18.54 -39.22 -20.37
N ILE A 563 -18.76 -40.30 -19.62
CA ILE A 563 -17.77 -40.91 -18.74
C ILE A 563 -17.51 -42.32 -19.25
N GLY A 564 -16.24 -42.64 -19.53
CA GLY A 564 -15.79 -43.99 -19.85
C GLY A 564 -14.98 -44.57 -18.71
N THR A 565 -15.04 -45.88 -18.53
CA THR A 565 -14.16 -46.61 -17.61
C THR A 565 -13.28 -47.53 -18.42
N ASP A 566 -11.98 -47.49 -18.20
CA ASP A 566 -11.04 -48.41 -18.83
C ASP A 566 -11.11 -49.77 -18.12
N GLU A 567 -11.61 -50.80 -18.79
CA GLU A 567 -11.86 -52.12 -18.19
C GLU A 567 -10.60 -52.84 -17.70
N THR A 568 -9.42 -52.44 -18.18
CA THR A 568 -8.13 -53.08 -17.81
C THR A 568 -7.43 -52.35 -16.67
N THR A 569 -7.58 -51.02 -16.59
CA THR A 569 -6.88 -50.18 -15.59
C THR A 569 -7.79 -49.60 -14.50
N GLY A 570 -9.12 -49.72 -14.66
CA GLY A 570 -10.11 -49.13 -13.74
C GLY A 570 -10.13 -47.59 -13.74
N GLN A 571 -9.41 -46.94 -14.67
CA GLN A 571 -9.32 -45.48 -14.74
C GLN A 571 -10.60 -44.86 -15.30
N ILE A 572 -11.10 -43.84 -14.61
CA ILE A 572 -12.28 -43.09 -15.00
C ILE A 572 -11.85 -41.96 -15.95
N LYS A 573 -12.41 -41.95 -17.15
CA LYS A 573 -12.09 -41.03 -18.24
C LYS A 573 -13.27 -40.07 -18.47
N ILE A 574 -13.02 -38.77 -18.32
CA ILE A 574 -14.00 -37.70 -18.53
C ILE A 574 -13.57 -36.90 -19.76
N VAL A 575 -14.45 -36.77 -20.74
CA VAL A 575 -14.13 -36.04 -21.98
C VAL A 575 -14.29 -34.54 -21.75
N VAL A 576 -13.22 -33.77 -22.01
CA VAL A 576 -13.23 -32.30 -21.90
C VAL A 576 -13.73 -31.69 -23.21
N LYS A 577 -14.61 -30.68 -23.11
CA LYS A 577 -15.09 -29.93 -24.27
C LYS A 577 -14.26 -28.68 -24.52
N VAL A 578 -13.72 -28.59 -25.73
CA VAL A 578 -12.99 -27.41 -26.22
C VAL A 578 -14.01 -26.39 -26.74
N ALA A 579 -14.11 -25.24 -26.08
CA ALA A 579 -15.03 -24.17 -26.48
C ALA A 579 -14.57 -23.46 -27.77
N GLY A 580 -13.26 -23.39 -28.01
CA GLY A 580 -12.67 -22.79 -29.21
C GLY A 580 -11.32 -22.13 -28.96
N GLN A 581 -10.70 -21.57 -30.00
CA GLN A 581 -9.46 -20.80 -29.87
C GLN A 581 -9.74 -19.46 -29.15
N LYS A 582 -8.89 -19.06 -28.18
CA LYS A 582 -9.05 -17.81 -27.41
C LYS A 582 -8.90 -16.51 -28.22
N GLY A 583 -8.65 -16.63 -29.53
CA GLY A 583 -8.48 -15.51 -30.47
C GLY A 583 -9.65 -14.54 -30.55
N TYR A 584 -10.84 -14.89 -30.03
CA TYR A 584 -12.00 -13.99 -30.03
C TYR A 584 -11.88 -12.79 -29.06
N PHE A 585 -10.97 -12.82 -28.08
CA PHE A 585 -10.78 -11.72 -27.11
C PHE A 585 -9.36 -11.14 -27.05
N LEU A 586 -8.43 -11.61 -27.89
CA LEU A 586 -7.03 -11.17 -27.85
C LEU A 586 -6.44 -10.73 -29.20
N GLU A 587 -7.21 -10.72 -30.30
CA GLU A 587 -6.79 -10.06 -31.53
C GLU A 587 -7.23 -8.58 -31.59
N ARG A 588 -6.50 -7.72 -30.87
CA ARG A 588 -6.18 -6.38 -31.37
C ARG A 588 -4.67 -6.19 -31.36
N SER A 589 -4.01 -6.85 -32.30
CA SER A 589 -2.63 -6.59 -32.69
C SER A 589 -2.53 -6.21 -34.17
N LYS A 590 -3.50 -5.43 -34.68
CA LYS A 590 -3.30 -4.62 -35.89
C LYS A 590 -3.80 -3.21 -35.63
N PHE A 591 -2.88 -2.34 -35.22
CA PHE A 591 -3.08 -0.90 -35.24
C PHE A 591 -3.46 -0.50 -36.67
N SER A 592 -4.71 -0.09 -36.88
CA SER A 592 -5.15 0.54 -38.12
C SER A 592 -5.00 2.04 -37.93
N ILE A 593 -4.32 2.74 -38.83
CA ILE A 593 -4.25 4.22 -38.83
C ILE A 593 -5.66 4.83 -38.80
N MET A 594 -6.66 4.16 -39.38
CA MET A 594 -8.06 4.60 -39.32
C MET A 594 -8.68 4.53 -37.92
N SER A 595 -8.09 3.80 -36.97
CA SER A 595 -8.57 3.74 -35.58
C SER A 595 -8.24 5.01 -34.78
N ILE A 596 -7.23 5.78 -35.20
CA ILE A 596 -6.91 7.11 -34.64
C ILE A 596 -8.10 8.06 -34.84
N PHE A 597 -8.72 8.03 -36.02
CA PHE A 597 -9.87 8.87 -36.37
C PHE A 597 -11.18 8.42 -35.71
N LYS A 598 -11.23 7.23 -35.11
CA LYS A 598 -12.40 6.74 -34.37
C LYS A 598 -12.39 7.13 -32.89
N ASN A 599 -11.26 7.63 -32.38
CA ASN A 599 -11.20 8.15 -31.02
C ASN A 599 -11.55 9.65 -31.05
N PRO A 600 -12.71 10.05 -30.48
CA PRO A 600 -13.17 11.44 -30.55
C PRO A 600 -12.21 12.42 -29.88
N ILE A 601 -11.45 12.00 -28.85
CA ILE A 601 -10.49 12.87 -28.16
C ILE A 601 -9.23 13.09 -29.02
N ILE A 602 -8.73 12.05 -29.69
CA ILE A 602 -7.58 12.18 -30.57
C ILE A 602 -7.95 12.96 -31.83
N LEU A 603 -9.15 12.72 -32.38
CA LEU A 603 -9.69 13.50 -33.49
C LEU A 603 -9.84 14.98 -33.12
N LEU A 604 -10.40 15.29 -31.95
CA LEU A 604 -10.47 16.67 -31.45
C LEU A 604 -9.08 17.28 -31.25
N SER A 605 -8.11 16.50 -30.79
CA SER A 605 -6.73 16.98 -30.59
C SER A 605 -6.05 17.30 -31.93
N LEU A 606 -6.24 16.46 -32.96
CA LEU A 606 -5.71 16.69 -34.30
C LEU A 606 -6.41 17.87 -35.01
N VAL A 607 -7.73 18.01 -34.85
CA VAL A 607 -8.49 19.17 -35.35
C VAL A 607 -8.03 20.44 -34.63
N SER A 608 -7.85 20.39 -33.30
CA SER A 608 -7.34 21.51 -32.51
C SER A 608 -5.93 21.90 -32.93
N MET A 609 -5.03 20.94 -33.18
CA MET A 609 -3.71 21.20 -33.75
C MET A 609 -3.79 21.84 -35.15
N GLY A 610 -4.67 21.34 -36.01
CA GLY A 610 -4.91 21.89 -37.34
C GLY A 610 -5.46 23.32 -37.30
N LEU A 611 -6.33 23.62 -36.34
CA LEU A 611 -6.81 24.98 -36.08
C LEU A 611 -5.68 25.87 -35.54
N PHE A 612 -4.94 25.44 -34.51
CA PHE A 612 -3.93 26.29 -33.87
C PHE A 612 -2.71 26.58 -34.76
N PHE A 613 -2.26 25.61 -35.54
CA PHE A 613 -1.06 25.75 -36.38
C PHE A 613 -1.38 25.98 -37.87
N GLY A 614 -2.54 25.51 -38.35
CA GLY A 614 -2.92 25.61 -39.75
C GLY A 614 -3.68 26.89 -40.11
N MET A 615 -4.52 27.43 -39.22
CA MET A 615 -5.26 28.68 -39.52
C MET A 615 -4.33 29.86 -39.76
N PRO A 616 -3.26 30.09 -38.97
CA PRO A 616 -2.34 31.19 -39.21
C PRO A 616 -1.72 31.13 -40.62
N LYS A 617 -1.31 29.94 -41.07
CA LYS A 617 -0.76 29.74 -42.42
C LYS A 617 -1.79 29.85 -43.54
N LEU A 618 -3.05 29.50 -43.28
CA LEU A 618 -4.14 29.70 -44.25
C LEU A 618 -4.47 31.19 -44.41
N ILE A 619 -4.51 31.95 -43.31
CA ILE A 619 -4.74 33.39 -43.31
C ILE A 619 -3.59 34.14 -43.98
N GLU A 620 -2.34 33.69 -43.79
CA GLU A 620 -1.17 34.26 -44.47
C GLU A 620 -1.19 34.06 -45.99
N ASN A 621 -1.87 33.02 -46.48
CA ASN A 621 -1.97 32.68 -47.90
C ASN A 621 -3.32 33.01 -48.54
N MET A 622 -4.25 33.63 -47.81
CA MET A 622 -5.51 34.14 -48.38
C MET A 622 -5.23 35.34 -49.27
N ASP A 623 -6.00 35.47 -50.36
CA ASP A 623 -5.95 36.70 -51.14
C ASP A 623 -6.39 37.90 -50.26
N PRO A 624 -5.95 39.12 -50.59
CA PRO A 624 -6.20 40.30 -49.76
C PRO A 624 -7.68 40.64 -49.59
N GLU A 625 -8.53 40.35 -50.57
CA GLU A 625 -9.97 40.66 -50.54
C GLU A 625 -10.71 39.68 -49.61
N MET A 626 -10.44 38.38 -49.73
CA MET A 626 -10.97 37.35 -48.83
C MET A 626 -10.51 37.54 -47.39
N ARG A 627 -9.25 37.96 -47.18
CA ARG A 627 -8.73 38.21 -45.85
C ARG A 627 -9.42 39.40 -45.18
N ALA A 628 -9.68 40.47 -45.94
CA ALA A 628 -10.44 41.61 -45.45
C ALA A 628 -11.88 41.23 -45.08
N GLU A 629 -12.56 40.44 -45.92
CA GLU A 629 -13.92 39.95 -45.65
C GLU A 629 -13.97 39.02 -44.41
N TRP A 630 -12.95 38.16 -44.24
CA TRP A 630 -12.82 37.29 -43.05
C TRP A 630 -12.59 38.11 -41.76
N GLU A 631 -11.71 39.11 -41.80
CA GLU A 631 -11.46 40.00 -40.65
C GLU A 631 -12.68 40.84 -40.28
N GLU A 632 -13.49 41.25 -41.25
CA GLU A 632 -14.75 41.96 -41.02
C GLU A 632 -15.79 41.06 -40.33
N ARG A 633 -15.95 39.81 -40.79
CA ARG A 633 -16.84 38.82 -40.15
C ARG A 633 -16.41 38.42 -38.73
N GLN A 634 -15.12 38.48 -38.41
CA GLN A 634 -14.63 38.19 -37.05
C GLN A 634 -14.99 39.29 -36.03
N LYS A 635 -15.26 40.53 -36.48
CA LYS A 635 -15.70 41.63 -35.60
C LYS A 635 -17.15 41.45 -35.12
N GLU A 636 -17.96 40.71 -35.86
CA GLU A 636 -19.36 40.42 -35.51
C GLU A 636 -19.52 39.13 -34.67
N ASN A 637 -18.43 38.40 -34.41
CA ASN A 637 -18.47 37.11 -33.74
C ASN A 637 -18.47 37.27 -32.20
N PRO A 638 -19.56 36.91 -31.48
CA PRO A 638 -19.71 37.17 -30.04
C PRO A 638 -18.69 36.43 -29.16
N MET A 639 -18.02 35.39 -29.68
CA MET A 639 -16.96 34.66 -28.97
C MET A 639 -15.66 35.48 -28.80
N ASN A 640 -15.38 36.46 -29.66
CA ASN A 640 -14.18 37.29 -29.55
C ASN A 640 -14.26 38.29 -28.40
N ALA A 641 -15.47 38.72 -28.01
CA ALA A 641 -15.69 39.52 -26.80
C ALA A 641 -15.38 38.74 -25.50
N LEU A 642 -15.53 37.41 -25.53
CA LEU A 642 -15.24 36.54 -24.39
C LEU A 642 -13.73 36.25 -24.25
N MET A 643 -12.99 36.17 -25.36
CA MET A 643 -11.53 35.95 -25.34
C MET A 643 -10.72 37.23 -25.13
N GLY A 644 -11.24 38.40 -25.52
CA GLY A 644 -10.57 39.70 -25.31
C GLY A 644 -10.40 40.10 -23.83
N ALA A 645 -11.14 39.47 -22.91
CA ALA A 645 -10.99 39.70 -21.47
C ALA A 645 -9.72 39.07 -20.86
N ALA A 646 -9.01 38.21 -21.60
CA ALA A 646 -7.79 37.54 -21.12
C ALA A 646 -6.49 38.29 -21.46
N SER A 647 -6.53 39.33 -22.30
CA SER A 647 -5.38 40.19 -22.61
C SER A 647 -5.62 41.59 -22.04
N GLY A 648 -5.04 41.86 -20.87
CA GLY A 648 -5.25 43.09 -20.11
C GLY A 648 -4.87 44.39 -20.83
N GLN A 649 -5.82 44.97 -21.56
CA GLN A 649 -5.88 46.40 -21.89
C GLN A 649 -7.32 46.87 -21.72
N GLY A 650 -7.55 47.79 -20.78
CA GLY A 650 -8.90 48.24 -20.44
C GLY A 650 -9.45 49.30 -21.40
N GLN A 651 -10.77 49.23 -21.64
CA GLN A 651 -11.68 50.38 -21.48
C GLN A 651 -13.16 49.97 -21.50
N ALA A 652 -13.87 50.52 -20.51
CA ALA A 652 -15.30 50.72 -20.30
C ALA A 652 -16.36 50.13 -21.26
N GLY A 653 -17.30 49.38 -20.67
CA GLY A 653 -18.64 49.11 -21.20
C GLY A 653 -19.16 47.75 -20.73
N ASN A 654 -20.00 47.71 -19.68
CA ASN A 654 -20.55 46.47 -19.13
C ASN A 654 -21.65 45.90 -20.05
N PRO A 655 -21.45 44.79 -20.79
CA PRO A 655 -22.47 44.23 -21.67
C PRO A 655 -23.28 43.12 -21.01
N MET A 656 -22.99 42.75 -19.75
CA MET A 656 -23.63 41.63 -19.05
C MET A 656 -24.54 42.10 -17.91
N GLY A 657 -25.38 43.11 -18.17
CA GLY A 657 -26.39 43.55 -17.22
C GLY A 657 -27.52 42.54 -16.98
N ASN A 658 -27.72 41.57 -17.88
CA ASN A 658 -28.91 40.69 -17.89
C ASN A 658 -28.63 39.19 -18.09
N PHE A 659 -27.39 38.71 -17.88
CA PHE A 659 -27.12 37.28 -18.01
C PHE A 659 -27.39 36.54 -16.69
N ASP A 660 -28.53 35.85 -16.60
CA ASP A 660 -28.90 35.03 -15.44
C ASP A 660 -28.26 33.63 -15.54
N MET A 661 -27.10 33.50 -14.89
CA MET A 661 -26.33 32.27 -14.80
C MET A 661 -27.08 31.14 -14.06
N ALA A 662 -28.02 31.47 -13.18
CA ALA A 662 -28.77 30.49 -12.41
C ALA A 662 -29.79 29.75 -13.27
N ALA A 663 -30.42 30.44 -14.23
CA ALA A 663 -31.36 29.82 -15.18
C ALA A 663 -30.66 28.86 -16.16
N PHE A 664 -29.44 29.19 -16.58
CA PHE A 664 -28.65 28.34 -17.49
C PHE A 664 -28.22 27.01 -16.84
N LEU A 665 -27.78 27.06 -15.59
CA LEU A 665 -27.38 25.85 -14.84
C LEU A 665 -28.57 24.98 -14.43
N ALA A 666 -29.78 25.54 -14.37
CA ALA A 666 -31.01 24.82 -14.03
C ALA A 666 -31.70 24.13 -15.22
N GLY A 667 -31.22 24.32 -16.46
CA GLY A 667 -31.68 23.56 -17.63
C GLY A 667 -33.11 23.84 -18.11
N THR A 668 -33.72 24.98 -17.77
CA THR A 668 -35.08 25.32 -18.19
C THR A 668 -35.08 26.19 -19.44
N ASN A 669 -35.16 25.56 -20.63
CA ASN A 669 -35.44 26.30 -21.88
C ASN A 669 -36.93 26.66 -21.93
N LYS A 670 -37.27 27.95 -21.85
CA LYS A 670 -38.54 28.44 -22.39
C LYS A 670 -38.34 28.71 -23.89
N LYS A 671 -39.14 28.01 -24.71
CA LYS A 671 -39.33 28.32 -26.13
C LYS A 671 -40.07 29.65 -26.26
N ASP A 672 -39.66 30.43 -27.25
CA ASP A 672 -40.38 31.61 -27.73
C ASP A 672 -41.79 31.23 -28.22
N GLU A 673 -42.77 32.06 -27.90
CA GLU A 673 -44.01 32.23 -28.67
C GLU A 673 -44.26 33.72 -28.95
N PRO A 674 -44.92 34.07 -30.08
CA PRO A 674 -44.84 35.38 -30.69
C PRO A 674 -45.88 36.38 -30.19
N SER A 675 -45.59 37.65 -30.47
CA SER A 675 -46.34 38.88 -30.18
C SER A 675 -47.87 38.82 -30.31
N SER A 676 -48.60 39.39 -29.34
CA SER A 676 -49.77 40.25 -29.63
C SER A 676 -50.14 41.21 -28.49
N SER A 677 -50.25 42.48 -28.88
CA SER A 677 -51.12 43.58 -28.42
C SER A 677 -51.74 43.65 -27.00
N SER A 678 -51.61 44.86 -26.46
CA SER A 678 -52.62 45.68 -25.75
C SER A 678 -52.97 45.34 -24.29
N GLY A 679 -53.10 46.40 -23.47
CA GLY A 679 -53.90 46.35 -22.25
C GLY A 679 -53.32 47.06 -21.04
N SER A 680 -53.65 48.34 -20.90
CA SER A 680 -53.57 49.15 -19.70
C SER A 680 -54.23 48.54 -18.45
N GLY A 681 -53.73 48.91 -17.26
CA GLY A 681 -54.61 49.20 -16.11
C GLY A 681 -54.25 48.55 -14.77
N SER A 682 -54.01 49.41 -13.75
CA SER A 682 -54.36 49.28 -12.32
C SER A 682 -54.02 47.98 -11.56
N GLY A 683 -53.47 47.97 -10.36
CA GLY A 683 -53.41 48.96 -9.28
C GLY A 683 -53.52 48.21 -7.95
N SER A 684 -53.02 48.85 -6.88
CA SER A 684 -53.19 48.51 -5.44
C SER A 684 -52.67 47.14 -4.98
N GLY A 685 -52.04 46.97 -3.82
CA GLY A 685 -51.80 47.86 -2.69
C GLY A 685 -51.51 47.00 -1.45
N SER A 686 -50.76 47.59 -0.49
CA SER A 686 -50.72 47.28 0.97
C SER A 686 -50.49 45.83 1.40
N GLY A 687 -49.60 45.50 2.33
CA GLY A 687 -49.10 46.20 3.50
C GLY A 687 -48.81 45.10 4.54
N SER A 688 -47.57 44.99 5.03
CA SER A 688 -47.19 45.33 6.41
C SER A 688 -47.92 44.54 7.50
N GLY A 689 -47.17 43.85 8.37
CA GLY A 689 -47.70 43.49 9.68
C GLY A 689 -47.03 42.32 10.39
N SER A 690 -45.82 42.57 10.88
CA SER A 690 -45.15 41.89 11.99
C SER A 690 -46.03 41.72 13.24
N GLY A 691 -45.78 40.68 14.05
CA GLY A 691 -46.22 40.67 15.45
C GLY A 691 -46.14 39.31 16.13
N ALA A 692 -45.13 39.13 16.98
CA ALA A 692 -44.86 37.95 17.79
C ALA A 692 -45.83 37.76 18.98
N GLY A 693 -45.90 36.54 19.51
CA GLY A 693 -46.33 36.33 20.91
C GLY A 693 -46.99 34.99 21.25
N ASN A 694 -46.17 34.03 21.67
CA ASN A 694 -46.34 33.09 22.81
C ASN A 694 -47.69 32.36 23.05
N GLY A 695 -47.63 31.04 23.21
CA GLY A 695 -48.70 30.26 23.83
C GLY A 695 -48.50 28.74 23.75
N GLY A 696 -48.11 28.12 24.86
CA GLY A 696 -47.80 26.69 24.94
C GLY A 696 -48.99 25.73 24.84
N GLY A 697 -48.69 24.45 24.66
CA GLY A 697 -49.69 23.39 24.72
C GLY A 697 -49.17 22.03 24.24
N LYS A 698 -48.72 21.21 25.20
CA LYS A 698 -48.51 19.76 25.07
C LYS A 698 -49.59 19.06 24.22
N LYS A 699 -49.20 18.15 23.33
CA LYS A 699 -49.70 16.75 23.34
C LYS A 699 -48.88 15.82 22.43
N ARG A 700 -48.46 14.72 23.06
CA ARG A 700 -47.99 13.44 22.52
C ARG A 700 -48.60 13.06 21.15
N ARG A 701 -47.76 12.65 20.20
CA ARG A 701 -47.50 11.24 19.89
C ARG A 701 -46.22 11.10 19.08
#